data_AF-B4M098-F1
#
_entry.id   AF-B4M098-F1
#
_cell.length_a   1.000
_cell.length_b   1.000
_cell.length_c   1.000
_cell.angle_alpha   90.00
_cell.angle_beta   90.00
_cell.angle_gamma   90.00
#
_symmetry.space_group_name_H-M   'P 1'
#
loop_
_entity.id
_entity.type
_entity.pdbx_description
1 polymer ?
#
loop_
_entity_poly.entity_id
_entity_poly.type
_entity_poly.pdbx_seq_one_letter_code
_entity_poly.pdbx_strand_id
1 'polypeptide(L)'
;MSLTDVLELNKTELFAKIRNGLPIVPQTQNLLDCKDDLLYAWNSSDSCLLVTNWRVALLQPEPKRAKVSYQTLIPSNSIGLNVDRVVVSHEGSLVALSGPRGVTILDVPRRSGPDGCFMDGKPQTTCRTYNLDALLFQNNPQLEVRQLRWHPDSVSDSTLLVLLSNNTMRVYNHAKLRHVWKVGPHTVKTGANTSLSDFGETSVDFDIAPAVKSSANDEANTSLSTTHNKTQSAAKTSKEKVEWPIVILRENGNIYMMLAGIDSEITRLQGPITITPQTSANYGLESCALLIIPSLPPTVIIAESTGRLHHALLLESETKEHSFSDVDECLIIEPSEWTLHVTETVELELGLSSGTANDTNGAYSCPIHLKRDLINEMRYFAYHNAGLHSITVNFISELQRFLDSEAEDDQLVLSTPSSAEYILCTKFDSSDRVNAVFGIALMQMPAGLVLLLSSGQVISLKLVIDSQLLVTTKQQLQRTATDDVLGQQGEGPSFTDTIKALLMRSVSQPILADKMASSSAHERYELLNQAIEVLRSQYLKRHELVRVEFAKRINCIKLQKQQQLQEIKSLEKEREIISERAHKLAERFEEISDNQEILMRRCQKLMQDANAVLPNSVLAEREFALEVARINKATKSMAAALDTAKKTFNKQRYHIAKSQEMAKNNVYELPEKQRRTITEILTQLSSEIDRQITDVKRINKIIGL
;
A
#
# COMPACT_ATOMS: atom_id res chain seq x y z
N MET A 1 5.48 -30.91 7.05
CA MET A 1 6.28 -29.69 6.81
C MET A 1 6.46 -29.00 8.14
N SER A 2 7.66 -28.54 8.46
CA SER A 2 7.87 -27.70 9.65
C SER A 2 7.10 -26.39 9.47
N LEU A 3 6.31 -25.98 10.47
CA LEU A 3 5.54 -24.72 10.42
C LEU A 3 6.45 -23.48 10.34
N THR A 4 7.70 -23.61 10.78
CA THR A 4 8.70 -22.54 10.85
C THR A 4 9.72 -22.58 9.69
N ASP A 5 9.61 -23.54 8.78
CA ASP A 5 10.48 -23.64 7.61
C ASP A 5 9.66 -24.00 6.35
N VAL A 6 8.82 -23.05 5.94
CA VAL A 6 7.90 -23.19 4.80
C VAL A 6 8.65 -23.46 3.49
N LEU A 7 9.85 -22.89 3.34
CA LEU A 7 10.70 -23.05 2.17
C LEU A 7 11.64 -24.26 2.26
N GLU A 8 11.64 -24.98 3.39
CA GLU A 8 12.52 -26.11 3.68
C GLU A 8 14.02 -25.79 3.54
N LEU A 9 14.40 -24.55 3.85
CA LEU A 9 15.76 -24.04 3.68
C LEU A 9 16.76 -24.74 4.60
N ASN A 10 16.34 -25.26 5.74
CA ASN A 10 17.23 -25.99 6.67
C ASN A 10 17.87 -27.24 6.03
N LYS A 11 17.20 -27.84 5.04
CA LYS A 11 17.66 -29.05 4.34
C LYS A 11 18.53 -28.75 3.12
N THR A 12 18.63 -27.49 2.71
CA THR A 12 19.39 -27.11 1.53
C THR A 12 20.90 -27.17 1.80
N GLU A 13 21.67 -27.52 0.77
CA GLU A 13 23.13 -27.56 0.85
C GLU A 13 23.73 -26.19 1.17
N LEU A 14 23.13 -25.10 0.66
CA LEU A 14 23.55 -23.72 0.93
C LEU A 14 23.58 -23.43 2.43
N PHE A 15 22.48 -23.69 3.14
CA PHE A 15 22.41 -23.42 4.58
C PHE A 15 23.14 -24.46 5.41
N ALA A 16 23.27 -25.70 4.94
CA ALA A 16 24.17 -26.67 5.56
C ALA A 16 25.62 -26.18 5.58
N LYS A 17 26.07 -25.55 4.49
CA LYS A 17 27.41 -24.97 4.39
C LYS A 17 27.60 -23.76 5.31
N ILE A 18 26.62 -22.86 5.36
CA ILE A 18 26.64 -21.67 6.24
C ILE A 18 26.73 -22.08 7.70
N ARG A 19 25.94 -23.06 8.15
CA ARG A 19 25.96 -23.54 9.54
C ARG A 19 27.35 -23.93 10.03
N ASN A 20 28.15 -24.56 9.18
CA ASN A 20 29.50 -24.99 9.53
C ASN A 20 30.48 -23.83 9.67
N GLY A 21 30.17 -22.67 9.09
CA GLY A 21 31.02 -21.48 9.07
C GLY A 21 30.51 -20.32 9.91
N LEU A 22 29.47 -20.50 10.74
CA LEU A 22 28.91 -19.42 11.55
C LEU A 22 29.89 -18.94 12.62
N PRO A 23 30.00 -17.61 12.85
CA PRO A 23 30.83 -17.07 13.91
C PRO A 23 30.22 -17.36 15.28
N ILE A 24 31.07 -17.66 16.28
CA ILE A 24 30.61 -17.86 17.66
C ILE A 24 30.55 -16.49 18.36
N VAL A 25 29.54 -15.69 18.02
CA VAL A 25 29.33 -14.35 18.59
C VAL A 25 27.90 -14.26 19.14
N PRO A 26 27.68 -13.70 20.34
CA PRO A 26 26.34 -13.61 20.94
C PRO A 26 25.52 -12.41 20.44
N GLN A 27 25.93 -11.75 19.36
CA GLN A 27 25.35 -10.50 18.87
C GLN A 27 24.66 -10.70 17.52
N THR A 28 23.59 -9.92 17.34
CA THR A 28 22.83 -9.86 16.09
C THR A 28 23.70 -9.38 14.93
N GLN A 29 23.48 -9.96 13.75
CA GLN A 29 24.19 -9.65 12.51
C GLN A 29 23.21 -9.57 11.33
N ASN A 30 23.69 -9.12 10.17
CA ASN A 30 22.94 -9.09 8.93
C ASN A 30 23.68 -9.84 7.82
N LEU A 31 23.86 -11.15 7.98
CA LEU A 31 24.58 -12.01 7.03
C LEU A 31 23.75 -12.48 5.82
N LEU A 32 22.45 -12.15 5.82
CA LEU A 32 21.53 -12.49 4.75
C LEU A 32 20.99 -11.22 4.12
N ASP A 33 20.81 -11.23 2.81
CA ASP A 33 20.01 -10.22 2.14
C ASP A 33 19.26 -10.82 0.94
N CYS A 34 18.18 -10.17 0.53
CA CYS A 34 17.38 -10.63 -0.59
C CYS A 34 17.10 -9.46 -1.53
N LYS A 35 17.36 -9.70 -2.83
CA LYS A 35 17.02 -8.77 -3.88
C LYS A 35 16.36 -9.51 -5.02
N ASP A 36 15.16 -9.04 -5.39
CA ASP A 36 14.28 -9.67 -6.36
C ASP A 36 13.95 -11.14 -6.00
N ASP A 37 14.52 -12.08 -6.74
CA ASP A 37 14.39 -13.53 -6.61
C ASP A 37 15.67 -14.22 -6.09
N LEU A 38 16.70 -13.45 -5.75
CA LEU A 38 17.97 -13.96 -5.26
C LEU A 38 18.14 -13.75 -3.75
N LEU A 39 18.45 -14.84 -3.06
CA LEU A 39 18.84 -14.85 -1.66
C LEU A 39 20.36 -14.94 -1.57
N TYR A 40 20.96 -13.94 -0.95
CA TYR A 40 22.40 -13.81 -0.73
C TYR A 40 22.71 -14.19 0.71
N ALA A 41 23.77 -14.97 0.90
CA ALA A 41 24.16 -15.43 2.21
C ALA A 41 25.68 -15.53 2.33
N TRP A 42 26.24 -14.89 3.35
CA TRP A 42 27.69 -14.90 3.56
C TRP A 42 28.17 -16.22 4.20
N ASN A 43 29.23 -16.79 3.65
CA ASN A 43 29.92 -17.93 4.24
C ASN A 43 31.30 -17.50 4.74
N SER A 44 31.45 -17.34 6.06
CA SER A 44 32.70 -16.92 6.69
C SER A 44 33.82 -17.95 6.59
N SER A 45 33.51 -19.25 6.51
CA SER A 45 34.53 -20.31 6.44
C SER A 45 35.34 -20.26 5.13
N ASP A 46 34.65 -20.10 4.01
CA ASP A 46 35.28 -20.02 2.69
C ASP A 46 35.50 -18.57 2.22
N SER A 47 35.08 -17.58 3.01
CA SER A 47 35.11 -16.15 2.66
C SER A 47 34.46 -15.86 1.30
N CYS A 48 33.27 -16.42 1.06
CA CYS A 48 32.54 -16.29 -0.20
C CYS A 48 31.05 -16.00 0.01
N LEU A 49 30.39 -15.47 -1.01
CA LEU A 49 28.95 -15.21 -0.98
C LEU A 49 28.21 -16.33 -1.71
N LEU A 50 27.28 -17.00 -1.02
CA LEU A 50 26.42 -18.03 -1.60
C LEU A 50 25.12 -17.39 -2.07
N VAL A 51 24.68 -17.71 -3.27
CA VAL A 51 23.47 -17.14 -3.87
C VAL A 51 22.58 -18.23 -4.43
N THR A 52 21.29 -18.15 -4.14
CA THR A 52 20.30 -19.07 -4.70
C THR A 52 19.07 -18.32 -5.20
N ASN A 53 18.49 -18.81 -6.30
CA ASN A 53 17.18 -18.35 -6.75
C ASN A 53 16.10 -19.04 -5.93
N TRP A 54 15.57 -18.34 -4.93
CA TRP A 54 14.61 -18.91 -3.99
C TRP A 54 13.23 -19.15 -4.64
N ARG A 55 12.90 -18.43 -5.73
CA ARG A 55 11.65 -18.68 -6.49
C ARG A 55 11.71 -19.98 -7.28
N VAL A 56 12.85 -20.29 -7.89
CA VAL A 56 13.04 -21.57 -8.58
C VAL A 56 12.90 -22.73 -7.59
N ALA A 57 13.42 -22.56 -6.36
CA ALA A 57 13.26 -23.57 -5.32
C ALA A 57 11.79 -23.86 -4.95
N LEU A 58 10.93 -22.83 -4.96
CA LEU A 58 9.50 -22.97 -4.69
C LEU A 58 8.76 -23.81 -5.75
N LEU A 59 9.17 -23.71 -7.02
CA LEU A 59 8.54 -24.41 -8.14
C LEU A 59 8.86 -25.92 -8.18
N GLN A 60 9.93 -26.36 -7.53
CA GLN A 60 10.34 -27.76 -7.52
C GLN A 60 9.52 -28.58 -6.50
N PRO A 61 8.94 -29.73 -6.90
CA PRO A 61 8.30 -30.65 -5.98
C PRO A 61 9.34 -31.44 -5.17
N GLU A 62 8.92 -31.95 -4.02
CA GLU A 62 9.75 -32.84 -3.19
C GLU A 62 10.16 -34.11 -3.98
N PRO A 63 11.39 -34.62 -3.82
CA PRO A 63 12.51 -34.18 -2.96
C PRO A 63 13.52 -33.24 -3.67
N LYS A 64 13.19 -32.72 -4.85
CA LYS A 64 14.14 -31.94 -5.68
C LYS A 64 14.45 -30.56 -5.11
N ARG A 65 13.57 -30.01 -4.26
CA ARG A 65 13.73 -28.71 -3.59
C ARG A 65 14.99 -28.64 -2.72
N ALA A 66 15.30 -29.69 -1.96
CA ALA A 66 16.51 -29.73 -1.13
C ALA A 66 17.82 -29.76 -1.95
N LYS A 67 17.73 -30.13 -3.24
CA LYS A 67 18.85 -30.19 -4.19
C LYS A 67 18.93 -28.99 -5.12
N VAL A 68 18.20 -27.92 -4.84
CA VAL A 68 18.25 -26.70 -5.67
C VAL A 68 19.68 -26.16 -5.63
N SER A 69 20.27 -26.00 -6.81
CA SER A 69 21.63 -25.52 -6.97
C SER A 69 21.75 -24.08 -6.49
N TYR A 70 22.82 -23.80 -5.75
CA TYR A 70 23.27 -22.45 -5.44
C TYR A 70 24.54 -22.14 -6.23
N GLN A 71 24.83 -20.87 -6.43
CA GLN A 71 26.08 -20.39 -7.01
C GLN A 71 26.97 -19.81 -5.90
N THR A 72 28.27 -20.04 -6.00
CA THR A 72 29.27 -19.47 -5.11
C THR A 72 29.95 -18.30 -5.82
N LEU A 73 29.77 -17.09 -5.29
CA LEU A 73 30.46 -15.90 -5.73
C LEU A 73 31.73 -15.75 -4.91
N ILE A 74 32.87 -15.94 -5.57
CA ILE A 74 34.20 -15.95 -4.96
C ILE A 74 34.84 -14.58 -5.14
N PRO A 75 35.14 -13.85 -4.06
CA PRO A 75 35.96 -12.64 -4.10
C PRO A 75 37.26 -12.81 -4.90
N SER A 76 37.59 -11.87 -5.79
CA SER A 76 38.86 -11.89 -6.53
C SER A 76 40.07 -11.67 -5.63
N ASN A 77 39.88 -10.98 -4.50
CA ASN A 77 40.88 -10.76 -3.45
C ASN A 77 40.40 -11.41 -2.15
N SER A 78 41.34 -11.85 -1.30
CA SER A 78 41.02 -12.36 0.03
C SER A 78 40.32 -11.30 0.88
N ILE A 79 39.18 -11.65 1.46
CA ILE A 79 38.43 -10.79 2.38
C ILE A 79 39.09 -10.86 3.76
N GLY A 80 39.89 -9.84 4.10
CA GLY A 80 40.60 -9.75 5.38
C GLY A 80 39.80 -9.15 6.53
N LEU A 81 38.47 -9.10 6.42
CA LEU A 81 37.58 -8.48 7.41
C LEU A 81 36.54 -9.48 7.92
N ASN A 82 36.13 -9.33 9.19
CA ASN A 82 35.05 -10.11 9.77
C ASN A 82 33.70 -9.52 9.33
N VAL A 83 33.07 -10.13 8.34
CA VAL A 83 31.80 -9.63 7.77
C VAL A 83 30.68 -9.83 8.79
N ASP A 84 30.01 -8.74 9.16
CA ASP A 84 28.82 -8.73 10.02
C ASP A 84 27.57 -8.23 9.28
N ARG A 85 27.74 -7.61 8.10
CA ARG A 85 26.66 -7.06 7.27
C ARG A 85 26.88 -7.37 5.79
N VAL A 86 25.84 -7.89 5.14
CA VAL A 86 25.69 -8.02 3.70
C VAL A 86 24.60 -7.07 3.26
N VAL A 87 24.91 -6.16 2.34
CA VAL A 87 23.94 -5.18 1.82
C VAL A 87 24.02 -5.16 0.29
N VAL A 88 22.95 -5.61 -0.35
CA VAL A 88 22.83 -5.64 -1.81
C VAL A 88 22.37 -4.27 -2.32
N SER A 89 22.89 -3.83 -3.45
CA SER A 89 22.51 -2.56 -4.09
C SER A 89 21.08 -2.58 -4.65
N HIS A 90 20.55 -1.42 -5.02
CA HIS A 90 19.16 -1.25 -5.46
C HIS A 90 18.82 -1.97 -6.77
N GLU A 91 19.78 -2.22 -7.64
CA GLU A 91 19.61 -3.06 -8.86
C GLU A 91 20.29 -4.43 -8.70
N GLY A 92 20.90 -4.70 -7.55
CA GLY A 92 21.64 -5.94 -7.27
C GLY A 92 22.89 -6.13 -8.13
N SER A 93 23.46 -5.04 -8.65
CA SER A 93 24.71 -5.06 -9.42
C SER A 93 25.96 -5.12 -8.53
N LEU A 94 25.86 -4.65 -7.29
CA LEU A 94 26.93 -4.64 -6.30
C LEU A 94 26.45 -5.23 -4.97
N VAL A 95 27.39 -5.80 -4.22
CA VAL A 95 27.17 -6.21 -2.83
C VAL A 95 28.24 -5.59 -1.95
N ALA A 96 27.82 -4.87 -0.92
CA ALA A 96 28.71 -4.39 0.12
C ALA A 96 28.82 -5.44 1.23
N LEU A 97 30.04 -5.92 1.46
CA LEU A 97 30.43 -6.78 2.57
C LEU A 97 31.11 -5.89 3.61
N SER A 98 30.44 -5.68 4.74
CA SER A 98 30.94 -4.81 5.79
C SER A 98 31.22 -5.60 7.06
N GLY A 99 32.23 -5.13 7.78
CA GLY A 99 32.57 -5.55 9.14
C GLY A 99 32.94 -4.30 9.96
N PRO A 100 33.16 -4.43 11.28
CA PRO A 100 33.55 -3.30 12.11
C PRO A 100 34.83 -2.62 11.62
N ARG A 101 35.72 -3.36 10.96
CA ARG A 101 37.08 -2.93 10.56
C ARG A 101 37.26 -2.66 9.06
N GLY A 102 36.18 -2.57 8.28
CA GLY A 102 36.29 -2.23 6.87
C GLY A 102 35.08 -2.61 6.04
N VAL A 103 35.09 -2.17 4.78
CA VAL A 103 34.04 -2.43 3.80
C VAL A 103 34.68 -2.92 2.50
N THR A 104 34.12 -3.96 1.90
CA THR A 104 34.51 -4.47 0.58
C THR A 104 33.30 -4.49 -0.34
N ILE A 105 33.45 -3.93 -1.55
CA ILE A 105 32.43 -4.01 -2.60
C ILE A 105 32.76 -5.20 -3.51
N LEU A 106 31.74 -6.00 -3.80
CA LEU A 106 31.76 -7.13 -4.73
C LEU A 106 30.96 -6.76 -5.98
N ASP A 107 31.60 -6.79 -7.15
CA ASP A 107 30.93 -6.68 -8.45
C ASP A 107 30.19 -7.98 -8.76
N VAL A 108 28.87 -7.93 -8.80
CA VAL A 108 28.04 -9.10 -9.14
C VAL A 108 27.94 -9.22 -10.67
N PRO A 109 28.19 -10.41 -11.25
CA PRO A 109 28.01 -10.63 -12.68
C PRO A 109 26.57 -10.37 -13.12
N ARG A 110 26.38 -10.02 -14.38
CA ARG A 110 25.03 -9.91 -14.94
C ARG A 110 24.35 -11.28 -14.95
N ARG A 111 23.05 -11.27 -14.70
CA ARG A 111 22.18 -12.45 -14.81
C ARG A 111 21.91 -12.76 -16.28
N SER A 112 21.85 -14.05 -16.63
CA SER A 112 21.53 -14.54 -17.97
C SER A 112 20.73 -15.85 -17.90
N GLY A 113 20.07 -16.20 -19.00
CA GLY A 113 19.35 -17.48 -19.14
C GLY A 113 17.97 -17.52 -18.46
N PRO A 114 17.28 -18.68 -18.56
CA PRO A 114 15.88 -18.83 -18.16
C PRO A 114 15.65 -18.79 -16.63
N ASP A 115 16.62 -19.20 -15.83
CA ASP A 115 16.54 -19.24 -14.36
C ASP A 115 17.17 -18.01 -13.68
N GLY A 116 17.60 -17.01 -14.47
CA GLY A 116 18.21 -15.79 -13.97
C GLY A 116 19.56 -15.98 -13.26
N CYS A 117 20.28 -17.06 -13.60
CA CYS A 117 21.57 -17.37 -12.97
C CYS A 117 22.69 -16.43 -13.44
N PHE A 118 23.75 -16.35 -12.65
CA PHE A 118 24.96 -15.63 -13.04
C PHE A 118 25.80 -16.44 -14.02
N MET A 119 26.41 -15.78 -15.01
CA MET A 119 27.39 -16.38 -15.93
C MET A 119 26.93 -17.72 -16.53
N ASP A 120 25.70 -17.78 -17.03
CA ASP A 120 25.06 -18.97 -17.62
C ASP A 120 24.99 -20.18 -16.68
N GLY A 121 24.86 -19.95 -15.37
CA GLY A 121 24.62 -21.02 -14.39
C GLY A 121 25.87 -21.73 -13.88
N LYS A 122 27.06 -21.15 -14.06
CA LYS A 122 28.29 -21.71 -13.48
C LYS A 122 28.18 -21.85 -11.96
N PRO A 123 28.56 -22.99 -11.36
CA PRO A 123 28.41 -23.21 -9.91
C PRO A 123 29.29 -22.30 -9.07
N GLN A 124 30.42 -21.85 -9.63
CA GLN A 124 31.35 -20.93 -8.99
C GLN A 124 31.72 -19.83 -9.98
N THR A 125 31.71 -18.59 -9.52
CA THR A 125 32.08 -17.42 -10.33
C THR A 125 32.96 -16.50 -9.50
N THR A 126 34.09 -16.08 -10.06
CA THR A 126 34.94 -15.06 -9.44
C THR A 126 34.37 -13.68 -9.70
N CYS A 127 34.19 -12.91 -8.63
CA CYS A 127 33.64 -11.57 -8.64
C CYS A 127 34.73 -10.57 -8.30
N ARG A 128 34.77 -9.44 -9.01
CA ARG A 128 35.78 -8.43 -8.74
C ARG A 128 35.50 -7.75 -7.40
N THR A 129 36.55 -7.49 -6.63
CA THR A 129 36.44 -6.93 -5.28
C THR A 129 37.27 -5.69 -5.07
N TYR A 130 36.72 -4.78 -4.27
CA TYR A 130 37.33 -3.50 -3.95
C TYR A 130 37.25 -3.23 -2.45
N ASN A 131 38.41 -3.25 -1.78
CA ASN A 131 38.50 -2.92 -0.37
C ASN A 131 38.50 -1.39 -0.22
N LEU A 132 37.48 -0.83 0.40
CA LEU A 132 37.34 0.61 0.58
C LEU A 132 38.23 1.08 1.73
N ASP A 133 39.06 2.09 1.47
CA ASP A 133 39.90 2.76 2.47
C ASP A 133 40.68 1.80 3.40
N ALA A 134 41.21 0.69 2.87
CA ALA A 134 41.92 -0.32 3.67
C ALA A 134 43.06 0.27 4.54
N LEU A 135 43.82 1.23 3.99
CA LEU A 135 44.90 1.91 4.72
C LEU A 135 44.37 2.78 5.88
N LEU A 136 43.18 3.36 5.75
CA LEU A 136 42.56 4.14 6.83
C LEU A 136 42.30 3.27 8.04
N PHE A 137 41.70 2.09 7.85
CA PHE A 137 41.41 1.15 8.93
C PHE A 137 42.66 0.51 9.52
N GLN A 138 43.71 0.32 8.71
CA GLN A 138 45.02 -0.16 9.21
C GLN A 138 45.70 0.88 10.10
N ASN A 139 45.67 2.16 9.69
CA ASN A 139 46.30 3.24 10.42
C ASN A 139 45.51 3.68 11.66
N ASN A 140 44.20 3.38 11.72
CA ASN A 140 43.31 3.79 12.82
C ASN A 140 42.65 2.56 13.47
N PRO A 141 43.34 1.88 14.42
CA PRO A 141 42.88 0.63 15.04
C PRO A 141 41.60 0.76 15.88
N GLN A 142 41.14 1.98 16.19
CA GLN A 142 39.92 2.26 16.95
C GLN A 142 38.74 2.73 16.07
N LEU A 143 38.97 2.93 14.77
CA LEU A 143 37.96 3.43 13.84
C LEU A 143 37.05 2.29 13.38
N GLU A 144 35.74 2.43 13.57
CA GLU A 144 34.77 1.40 13.25
C GLU A 144 33.74 1.86 12.23
N VAL A 145 33.27 0.94 11.38
CA VAL A 145 32.11 1.15 10.51
C VAL A 145 30.83 1.01 11.34
N ARG A 146 30.06 2.10 11.43
CA ARG A 146 28.81 2.15 12.20
C ARG A 146 27.60 1.74 11.35
N GLN A 147 27.47 2.34 10.17
CA GLN A 147 26.39 2.05 9.24
C GLN A 147 26.83 2.24 7.77
N LEU A 148 26.19 1.53 6.85
CA LEU A 148 26.29 1.77 5.42
C LEU A 148 24.93 1.69 4.72
N ARG A 149 24.68 2.55 3.72
CA ARG A 149 23.46 2.50 2.90
C ARG A 149 23.76 2.89 1.46
N TRP A 150 23.10 2.20 0.52
CA TRP A 150 23.11 2.58 -0.88
C TRP A 150 22.21 3.79 -1.11
N HIS A 151 22.72 4.81 -1.81
CA HIS A 151 21.95 6.01 -2.09
C HIS A 151 20.75 5.68 -3.01
N PRO A 152 19.52 6.11 -2.69
CA PRO A 152 18.32 5.75 -3.44
C PRO A 152 18.34 6.24 -4.90
N ASP A 153 18.91 7.42 -5.15
CA ASP A 153 19.04 8.01 -6.49
C ASP A 153 20.39 7.73 -7.15
N SER A 154 21.06 6.63 -6.77
CA SER A 154 22.28 6.24 -7.46
C SER A 154 21.95 5.77 -8.87
N VAL A 155 22.05 6.68 -9.85
CA VAL A 155 21.77 6.40 -11.28
C VAL A 155 22.54 5.18 -11.81
N SER A 156 23.75 4.95 -11.29
CA SER A 156 24.62 3.83 -11.65
C SER A 156 24.58 2.65 -10.67
N ASP A 157 23.66 2.66 -9.69
CA ASP A 157 23.55 1.65 -8.64
C ASP A 157 24.88 1.39 -7.89
N SER A 158 25.67 2.46 -7.72
CA SER A 158 27.06 2.38 -7.24
C SER A 158 27.43 3.36 -6.13
N THR A 159 26.51 4.22 -5.72
CA THR A 159 26.79 5.22 -4.68
C THR A 159 26.51 4.63 -3.29
N LEU A 160 27.57 4.45 -2.51
CA LEU A 160 27.52 3.91 -1.15
C LEU A 160 27.94 4.97 -0.14
N LEU A 161 27.12 5.18 0.89
CA LEU A 161 27.43 6.03 2.03
C LEU A 161 27.88 5.15 3.20
N VAL A 162 29.00 5.50 3.85
CA VAL A 162 29.57 4.76 4.98
C VAL A 162 29.81 5.71 6.14
N LEU A 163 29.09 5.49 7.25
CA LEU A 163 29.25 6.23 8.50
C LEU A 163 30.28 5.54 9.39
N LEU A 164 31.24 6.31 9.88
CA LEU A 164 32.32 5.84 10.74
C LEU A 164 32.19 6.38 12.17
N SER A 165 32.81 5.69 13.12
CA SER A 165 32.77 5.99 14.55
C SER A 165 33.40 7.34 14.95
N ASN A 166 34.15 7.98 14.06
CA ASN A 166 34.77 9.30 14.25
C ASN A 166 33.90 10.45 13.72
N ASN A 167 32.59 10.22 13.55
CA ASN A 167 31.63 11.17 13.01
C ASN A 167 31.98 11.68 11.59
N THR A 168 32.51 10.79 10.75
CA THR A 168 32.69 11.06 9.32
C THR A 168 31.81 10.14 8.49
N MET A 169 31.16 10.71 7.48
CA MET A 169 30.43 9.98 6.46
C MET A 169 31.20 10.03 5.15
N ARG A 170 31.51 8.86 4.60
CA ARG A 170 32.26 8.72 3.35
C ARG A 170 31.33 8.31 2.23
N VAL A 171 31.43 9.04 1.12
CA VAL A 171 30.63 8.78 -0.09
C VAL A 171 31.53 8.14 -1.12
N TYR A 172 31.21 6.92 -1.49
CA TYR A 172 31.88 6.20 -2.55
C TYR A 172 30.97 6.14 -3.77
N ASN A 173 31.56 6.31 -4.95
CA ASN A 173 30.93 5.87 -6.19
C ASN A 173 31.75 4.69 -6.69
N HIS A 174 31.15 3.50 -6.61
CA HIS A 174 31.82 2.22 -6.77
C HIS A 174 32.99 2.15 -5.77
N ALA A 175 34.22 1.87 -6.22
CA ALA A 175 35.40 1.85 -5.36
C ALA A 175 36.04 3.23 -5.08
N LYS A 176 35.56 4.30 -5.74
CA LYS A 176 36.21 5.61 -5.67
C LYS A 176 35.58 6.47 -4.58
N LEU A 177 36.39 6.90 -3.62
CA LEU A 177 35.99 7.91 -2.64
C LEU A 177 35.72 9.24 -3.36
N ARG A 178 34.51 9.76 -3.23
CA ARG A 178 34.07 11.03 -3.79
C ARG A 178 34.16 12.15 -2.77
N HIS A 179 33.57 11.92 -1.60
CA HIS A 179 33.46 12.93 -0.56
C HIS A 179 33.69 12.33 0.83
N VAL A 180 34.21 13.15 1.74
CA VAL A 180 34.29 12.87 3.17
C VAL A 180 33.60 14.03 3.89
N TRP A 181 32.43 13.74 4.44
CA TRP A 181 31.60 14.72 5.13
C TRP A 181 31.78 14.57 6.64
N LYS A 182 32.03 15.68 7.33
CA LYS A 182 32.10 15.71 8.79
C LYS A 182 30.70 15.95 9.33
N VAL A 183 30.18 15.00 10.11
CA VAL A 183 28.79 15.00 10.60
C VAL A 183 28.69 15.21 12.12
N GLY A 184 29.83 15.43 12.76
CA GLY A 184 29.93 15.69 14.18
C GLY A 184 31.36 16.00 14.62
N PRO A 185 31.55 16.24 15.92
CA PRO A 185 32.86 16.50 16.49
C PRO A 185 33.78 15.28 16.31
N HIS A 186 35.08 15.53 16.23
CA HIS A 186 36.05 14.46 15.99
C HIS A 186 36.30 13.70 17.30
N THR A 187 35.76 12.49 17.39
CA THR A 187 35.93 11.63 18.57
C THR A 187 37.22 10.81 18.43
N VAL A 188 38.24 11.14 19.22
CA VAL A 188 39.48 10.34 19.31
C VAL A 188 39.49 9.60 20.63
N LYS A 189 39.29 8.28 20.59
CA LYS A 189 39.47 7.40 21.76
C LYS A 189 40.96 7.27 22.11
N THR A 190 41.58 8.30 22.68
CA THR A 190 42.96 8.27 23.18
C THR A 190 42.99 7.88 24.66
N GLY A 191 43.14 6.59 24.94
CA GLY A 191 43.41 6.08 26.31
C GLY A 191 42.26 6.26 27.31
N ALA A 192 42.46 5.75 28.53
CA ALA A 192 41.44 5.53 29.57
C ALA A 192 40.76 6.79 30.16
N ASN A 193 40.91 7.95 29.54
CA ASN A 193 40.34 9.22 30.01
C ASN A 193 39.39 9.78 28.94
N THR A 194 38.20 9.20 28.80
CA THR A 194 37.09 9.84 28.10
C THR A 194 36.74 11.12 28.86
N SER A 195 36.90 12.29 28.24
CA SER A 195 36.43 13.54 28.84
C SER A 195 34.92 13.49 29.04
N LEU A 196 34.42 14.16 30.07
CA LEU A 196 32.98 14.31 30.35
C LEU A 196 32.19 14.93 29.18
N SER A 197 32.88 15.48 28.17
CA SER A 197 32.32 16.08 26.96
C SER A 197 31.90 15.08 25.87
N ASP A 198 32.40 13.85 25.87
CA ASP A 198 32.14 12.86 24.80
C ASP A 198 30.83 12.06 25.01
N PHE A 199 29.93 12.52 25.90
CA PHE A 199 28.77 11.74 26.37
C PHE A 199 27.73 11.53 25.26
N GLY A 200 27.90 10.44 24.51
CA GLY A 200 27.01 9.98 23.45
C GLY A 200 27.02 10.85 22.17
N GLU A 201 28.08 11.62 21.94
CA GLU A 201 28.23 12.44 20.71
C GLU A 201 28.63 11.63 19.46
N THR A 202 28.82 10.31 19.60
CA THR A 202 29.13 9.44 18.48
C THR A 202 27.87 9.12 17.68
N SER A 203 27.94 9.28 16.37
CA SER A 203 26.88 8.91 15.44
C SER A 203 26.77 7.38 15.33
N VAL A 204 25.57 6.85 15.47
CA VAL A 204 25.31 5.40 15.54
C VAL A 204 24.63 4.85 14.30
N ASP A 205 23.72 5.62 13.69
CA ASP A 205 22.98 5.23 12.50
C ASP A 205 22.62 6.47 11.68
N PHE A 206 22.25 6.28 10.41
CA PHE A 206 21.71 7.31 9.54
C PHE A 206 20.73 6.69 8.55
N ASP A 207 19.82 7.49 8.00
CA ASP A 207 18.99 7.08 6.87
C ASP A 207 18.71 8.28 5.94
N ILE A 208 18.29 7.98 4.71
CA ILE A 208 18.12 8.99 3.66
C ILE A 208 16.63 9.29 3.51
N ALA A 209 16.23 10.53 3.79
CA ALA A 209 14.86 11.00 3.61
C ALA A 209 14.54 11.23 2.12
N PRO A 210 13.25 11.31 1.76
CA PRO A 210 12.85 11.71 0.41
C PRO A 210 13.50 13.02 -0.04
N ALA A 211 13.80 13.13 -1.34
CA ALA A 211 14.41 14.31 -1.94
C ALA A 211 13.58 15.58 -1.72
N VAL A 212 14.27 16.68 -1.44
CA VAL A 212 13.68 18.01 -1.23
C VAL A 212 14.27 18.98 -2.27
N LYS A 213 13.50 20.00 -2.63
CA LYS A 213 13.98 21.08 -3.51
C LYS A 213 14.86 22.03 -2.71
N SER A 214 16.05 22.34 -3.21
CA SER A 214 16.95 23.28 -2.54
C SER A 214 16.34 24.70 -2.51
N SER A 215 16.22 25.29 -1.32
CA SER A 215 15.72 26.64 -1.08
C SER A 215 16.77 27.74 -1.34
N ALA A 216 17.94 27.39 -1.88
CA ALA A 216 19.10 28.27 -2.02
C ALA A 216 18.99 29.34 -3.14
N ASN A 217 17.89 30.08 -3.20
CA ASN A 217 17.71 31.22 -4.13
C ASN A 217 17.43 32.58 -3.46
N ASP A 218 17.36 32.69 -2.13
CA ASP A 218 16.95 33.95 -1.46
C ASP A 218 18.08 34.83 -0.89
N GLU A 219 19.36 34.46 -1.00
CA GLU A 219 20.47 35.30 -0.47
C GLU A 219 21.36 35.96 -1.55
N ALA A 220 20.79 36.30 -2.70
CA ALA A 220 21.43 37.22 -3.65
C ALA A 220 21.06 38.68 -3.33
N ASN A 221 21.27 39.14 -2.09
CA ASN A 221 21.24 40.57 -1.74
C ASN A 221 21.94 40.81 -0.38
N THR A 222 23.25 40.57 -0.29
CA THR A 222 24.06 41.35 0.67
C THR A 222 25.36 41.76 0.00
N SER A 223 25.36 43.04 -0.34
CA SER A 223 26.44 43.82 -0.91
C SER A 223 27.73 43.78 -0.09
N LEU A 224 28.86 43.42 -0.72
CA LEU A 224 30.08 44.22 -0.61
C LEU A 224 31.03 43.94 -1.79
N SER A 225 31.20 45.01 -2.56
CA SER A 225 32.15 45.29 -3.64
C SER A 225 33.44 44.46 -3.73
N THR A 226 33.72 43.95 -4.93
CA THR A 226 34.97 44.29 -5.63
C THR A 226 34.82 44.12 -7.14
N THR A 227 35.08 45.22 -7.84
CA THR A 227 35.06 45.43 -9.27
C THR A 227 36.05 44.53 -10.00
N HIS A 228 35.63 43.78 -11.03
CA HIS A 228 36.30 43.75 -12.34
C HIS A 228 35.46 43.04 -13.42
N ASN A 229 35.46 43.68 -14.60
CA ASN A 229 34.64 43.41 -15.78
C ASN A 229 34.87 42.02 -16.41
N LYS A 230 33.77 41.37 -16.88
CA LYS A 230 33.68 40.70 -18.19
C LYS A 230 32.23 40.32 -18.56
N THR A 231 31.68 41.09 -19.49
CA THR A 231 30.85 40.72 -20.67
C THR A 231 30.02 39.43 -20.67
N GLN A 232 28.70 39.64 -20.63
CA GLN A 232 27.58 39.05 -21.41
C GLN A 232 27.57 37.57 -21.86
N SER A 233 26.40 36.98 -21.61
CA SER A 233 25.67 35.94 -22.36
C SER A 233 25.88 34.48 -21.99
N ALA A 234 25.03 33.99 -21.08
CA ALA A 234 24.17 32.83 -21.32
C ALA A 234 23.11 32.81 -20.22
N ALA A 235 21.83 32.87 -20.59
CA ALA A 235 20.72 32.56 -19.69
C ALA A 235 20.86 31.08 -19.28
N LYS A 236 21.53 30.83 -18.15
CA LYS A 236 21.43 29.56 -17.44
C LYS A 236 20.06 29.57 -16.78
N THR A 237 19.11 28.85 -17.36
CA THR A 237 17.99 28.30 -16.59
C THR A 237 18.59 27.62 -15.36
N SER A 238 18.33 28.16 -14.18
CA SER A 238 18.73 27.56 -12.91
C SER A 238 18.04 26.19 -12.84
N LYS A 239 18.79 25.12 -13.12
CA LYS A 239 18.31 23.76 -12.84
C LYS A 239 18.02 23.71 -11.34
N GLU A 240 16.76 23.49 -10.97
CA GLU A 240 16.37 23.22 -9.58
C GLU A 240 17.29 22.14 -9.03
N LYS A 241 18.08 22.46 -8.00
CA LYS A 241 19.01 21.51 -7.39
C LYS A 241 18.22 20.68 -6.39
N VAL A 242 18.14 19.38 -6.63
CA VAL A 242 17.53 18.42 -5.70
C VAL A 242 18.58 18.05 -4.64
N GLU A 243 18.19 18.10 -3.38
CA GLU A 243 19.01 17.69 -2.23
C GLU A 243 18.37 16.49 -1.55
N TRP A 244 19.21 15.58 -1.06
CA TRP A 244 18.77 14.38 -0.35
C TRP A 244 19.09 14.57 1.13
N PRO A 245 18.07 14.81 1.98
CA PRO A 245 18.32 15.00 3.41
C PRO A 245 18.78 13.67 4.04
N ILE A 246 19.90 13.72 4.74
CA ILE A 246 20.45 12.57 5.46
C ILE A 246 20.24 12.82 6.95
N VAL A 247 19.37 12.03 7.56
CA VAL A 247 19.07 12.10 8.99
C VAL A 247 20.08 11.25 9.74
N ILE A 248 20.73 11.82 10.75
CA ILE A 248 21.85 11.21 11.48
C ILE A 248 21.49 11.13 12.95
N LEU A 249 21.56 9.93 13.52
CA LEU A 249 21.28 9.66 14.92
C LEU A 249 22.58 9.53 15.70
N ARG A 250 22.68 10.22 16.84
CA ARG A 250 23.76 10.06 17.82
C ARG A 250 23.31 9.18 18.99
N GLU A 251 24.28 8.60 19.68
CA GLU A 251 24.05 7.68 20.80
C GLU A 251 23.23 8.32 21.93
N ASN A 252 23.44 9.63 22.20
CA ASN A 252 22.68 10.42 23.16
C ASN A 252 21.25 10.80 22.70
N GLY A 253 20.78 10.28 21.57
CA GLY A 253 19.44 10.55 21.04
C GLY A 253 19.31 11.84 20.24
N ASN A 254 20.37 12.67 20.16
CA ASN A 254 20.33 13.86 19.31
C ASN A 254 20.30 13.49 17.83
N ILE A 255 19.46 14.19 17.08
CA ILE A 255 19.28 13.97 15.64
C ILE A 255 19.78 15.19 14.88
N TYR A 256 20.51 14.96 13.80
CA TYR A 256 21.01 16.01 12.90
C TYR A 256 20.51 15.74 11.48
N MET A 257 20.31 16.80 10.71
CA MET A 257 19.96 16.73 9.31
C MET A 257 21.15 17.22 8.49
N MET A 258 21.63 16.42 7.55
CA MET A 258 22.65 16.88 6.60
C MET A 258 22.03 16.96 5.22
N LEU A 259 21.94 18.18 4.68
CA LEU A 259 21.51 18.43 3.31
C LEU A 259 22.73 18.36 2.40
N ALA A 260 22.72 17.40 1.48
CA ALA A 260 23.78 17.24 0.49
C ALA A 260 23.19 16.84 -0.87
N GLY A 261 23.74 17.44 -1.93
CA GLY A 261 23.63 16.87 -3.27
C GLY A 261 24.66 15.74 -3.43
N ILE A 262 24.33 14.69 -4.19
CA ILE A 262 25.19 13.50 -4.34
C ILE A 262 26.60 13.82 -4.88
N ASP A 263 26.72 14.89 -5.67
CA ASP A 263 27.96 15.40 -6.28
C ASP A 263 28.46 16.71 -5.62
N SER A 264 27.84 17.13 -4.52
CA SER A 264 28.14 18.40 -3.85
C SER A 264 29.20 18.18 -2.76
N GLU A 265 30.34 18.87 -2.87
CA GLU A 265 31.31 18.95 -1.77
C GLU A 265 30.78 19.79 -0.60
N ILE A 266 29.87 20.72 -0.89
CA ILE A 266 29.23 21.57 0.11
C ILE A 266 28.08 20.78 0.74
N THR A 267 28.15 20.63 2.07
CA THR A 267 27.11 20.04 2.91
C THR A 267 26.63 21.07 3.93
N ARG A 268 25.32 21.10 4.19
CA ARG A 268 24.74 21.89 5.27
C ARG A 268 24.32 20.94 6.38
N LEU A 269 25.02 20.99 7.52
CA LEU A 269 24.67 20.22 8.70
C LEU A 269 23.78 21.08 9.60
N GLN A 270 22.57 20.62 9.86
CA GLN A 270 21.57 21.29 10.69
C GLN A 270 21.31 20.47 11.96
N GLY A 271 21.09 21.17 13.08
CA GLY A 271 20.60 20.56 14.31
C GLY A 271 21.35 20.99 15.59
N PRO A 272 21.24 20.21 16.68
CA PRO A 272 20.31 19.08 16.83
C PRO A 272 18.85 19.49 16.58
N ILE A 273 18.09 18.62 15.93
CA ILE A 273 16.67 18.82 15.60
C ILE A 273 15.86 18.79 16.89
N THR A 274 14.98 19.77 17.07
CA THR A 274 14.06 19.81 18.20
C THR A 274 13.02 18.70 18.10
N ILE A 275 12.87 17.95 19.19
CA ILE A 275 11.87 16.88 19.32
C ILE A 275 10.66 17.42 20.10
N THR A 276 9.49 17.35 19.48
CA THR A 276 8.20 17.75 20.03
C THR A 276 7.29 16.53 20.27
N PRO A 277 6.48 16.52 21.33
CA PRO A 277 6.53 17.45 22.47
C PRO A 277 7.85 17.29 23.25
N GLN A 278 8.30 18.37 23.89
CA GLN A 278 9.54 18.40 24.68
C GLN A 278 9.34 17.72 26.05
N THR A 279 9.04 16.43 26.05
CA THR A 279 8.87 15.61 27.24
C THR A 279 10.06 14.68 27.42
N SER A 280 10.50 14.44 28.66
CA SER A 280 11.66 13.58 28.97
C SER A 280 11.55 12.16 28.40
N ALA A 281 10.33 11.65 28.22
CA ALA A 281 10.07 10.34 27.63
C ALA A 281 10.47 10.23 26.13
N ASN A 282 10.62 11.35 25.43
CA ASN A 282 11.00 11.40 24.01
C ASN A 282 12.53 11.51 23.81
N TYR A 283 13.30 11.59 24.89
CA TYR A 283 14.74 11.73 24.85
C TYR A 283 15.39 10.50 25.48
N GLY A 284 15.97 9.65 24.63
CA GLY A 284 16.70 8.44 25.01
C GLY A 284 18.21 8.64 25.07
N LEU A 285 18.89 7.96 26.01
CA LEU A 285 20.35 8.01 26.14
C LEU A 285 21.07 6.82 25.49
N GLU A 286 20.33 5.80 25.03
CA GLU A 286 20.88 4.58 24.44
C GLU A 286 20.27 4.32 23.05
N SER A 287 20.26 5.37 22.21
CA SER A 287 19.79 5.28 20.83
C SER A 287 20.73 4.40 20.01
N CYS A 288 20.18 3.48 19.21
CA CYS A 288 20.97 2.47 18.52
C CYS A 288 20.64 2.28 17.03
N ALA A 289 19.43 2.62 16.57
CA ALA A 289 19.08 2.55 15.15
C ALA A 289 18.06 3.60 14.70
N LEU A 290 18.11 3.89 13.40
CA LEU A 290 17.27 4.86 12.71
C LEU A 290 16.71 4.26 11.42
N LEU A 291 15.43 4.49 11.15
CA LEU A 291 14.80 4.10 9.89
C LEU A 291 13.82 5.17 9.43
N ILE A 292 13.80 5.47 8.12
CA ILE A 292 12.81 6.36 7.51
C ILE A 292 11.83 5.55 6.66
N ILE A 293 10.55 5.68 6.98
CA ILE A 293 9.46 5.29 6.10
C ILE A 293 9.11 6.51 5.23
N PRO A 294 9.12 6.38 3.88
CA PRO A 294 8.87 7.49 2.97
C PRO A 294 7.36 7.82 2.86
N SER A 295 6.68 7.96 4.00
CA SER A 295 5.31 8.50 4.07
C SER A 295 5.30 10.00 3.78
N LEU A 296 4.11 10.59 3.69
CA LEU A 296 3.94 12.04 3.56
C LEU A 296 3.12 12.56 4.76
N PRO A 297 3.73 13.34 5.68
CA PRO A 297 5.16 13.62 5.81
C PRO A 297 6.00 12.36 6.15
N PRO A 298 7.34 12.39 5.95
CA PRO A 298 8.19 11.23 6.24
C PRO A 298 8.15 10.83 7.71
N THR A 299 8.02 9.52 7.98
CA THR A 299 8.03 8.98 9.34
C THR A 299 9.42 8.49 9.69
N VAL A 300 10.00 9.06 10.75
CA VAL A 300 11.29 8.69 11.33
C VAL A 300 11.06 7.76 12.52
N ILE A 301 11.73 6.61 12.50
CA ILE A 301 11.70 5.61 13.56
C ILE A 301 13.06 5.63 14.27
N ILE A 302 13.04 5.86 15.58
CA ILE A 302 14.24 5.88 16.42
C ILE A 302 14.13 4.72 17.41
N ALA A 303 15.13 3.84 17.43
CA ALA A 303 15.15 2.68 18.31
C ALA A 303 16.20 2.86 19.42
N GLU A 304 15.78 2.57 20.65
CA GLU A 304 16.66 2.47 21.82
C GLU A 304 17.00 1.00 22.14
N SER A 305 18.16 0.77 22.73
CA SER A 305 18.60 -0.55 23.25
C SER A 305 17.61 -1.18 24.26
N THR A 306 16.76 -0.35 24.89
CA THR A 306 15.80 -0.71 25.92
C THR A 306 14.54 -1.39 25.38
N GLY A 307 14.32 -1.39 24.06
CA GLY A 307 13.08 -1.88 23.46
C GLY A 307 12.13 -0.78 23.02
N ARG A 308 12.44 0.50 23.25
CA ARG A 308 11.57 1.61 22.83
C ARG A 308 11.82 2.01 21.38
N LEU A 309 10.72 2.18 20.65
CA LEU A 309 10.68 2.64 19.27
C LEU A 309 9.84 3.92 19.21
N HIS A 310 10.46 5.07 18.99
CA HIS A 310 9.75 6.32 18.79
C HIS A 310 9.35 6.46 17.33
N HIS A 311 8.06 6.67 17.06
CA HIS A 311 7.57 7.03 15.73
C HIS A 311 7.33 8.53 15.68
N ALA A 312 8.12 9.23 14.86
CA ALA A 312 8.08 10.68 14.74
C ALA A 312 7.83 11.13 13.30
N LEU A 313 7.04 12.18 13.11
CA LEU A 313 6.88 12.85 11.83
C LEU A 313 8.00 13.87 11.64
N LEU A 314 8.66 13.84 10.48
CA LEU A 314 9.62 14.86 10.08
C LEU A 314 8.88 16.00 9.39
N LEU A 315 8.86 17.17 10.04
CA LEU A 315 8.11 18.35 9.61
C LEU A 315 9.06 19.53 9.37
N GLU A 316 8.67 20.43 8.47
CA GLU A 316 9.34 21.73 8.33
C GLU A 316 9.03 22.59 9.57
N SER A 317 10.05 23.25 10.12
CA SER A 317 9.91 24.12 11.28
C SER A 317 9.39 25.50 10.88
N GLU A 318 8.42 26.04 11.64
CA GLU A 318 7.91 27.40 11.42
C GLU A 318 8.98 28.49 11.68
N THR A 319 9.92 28.21 12.59
CA THR A 319 11.05 29.08 12.93
C THR A 319 12.36 28.32 12.87
N LYS A 320 13.41 28.96 12.35
CA LYS A 320 14.76 28.40 12.41
C LYS A 320 15.25 28.47 13.84
N GLU A 321 15.21 27.35 14.55
CA GLU A 321 15.64 27.30 15.94
C GLU A 321 17.17 27.20 16.04
N HIS A 322 17.76 28.13 16.78
CA HIS A 322 19.17 28.06 17.16
C HIS A 322 19.33 27.07 18.30
N SER A 323 20.09 26.00 18.09
CA SER A 323 20.41 25.07 19.17
C SER A 323 21.42 25.68 20.14
N PHE A 324 21.28 25.35 21.43
CA PHE A 324 22.11 25.82 22.55
C PHE A 324 23.51 25.16 22.62
N SER A 325 23.91 24.36 21.64
CA SER A 325 25.24 23.75 21.62
C SER A 325 26.25 24.68 20.96
N ASP A 326 26.76 25.65 21.72
CA ASP A 326 27.99 26.38 21.37
C ASP A 326 29.19 25.41 21.44
N VAL A 327 29.45 24.61 20.39
CA VAL A 327 30.68 23.80 20.37
C VAL A 327 31.34 23.66 19.00
N ASP A 328 32.65 23.87 19.03
CA ASP A 328 33.72 23.70 18.03
C ASP A 328 33.87 24.77 16.92
N GLU A 329 34.96 25.56 17.00
CA GLU A 329 35.47 26.45 15.93
C GLU A 329 35.71 25.72 14.58
N CYS A 330 35.60 24.40 14.53
CA CYS A 330 35.92 23.53 13.39
C CYS A 330 34.72 22.77 12.78
N LEU A 331 33.47 23.05 13.18
CA LEU A 331 32.26 22.49 12.55
C LEU A 331 31.13 23.52 12.53
N ILE A 332 30.72 23.95 11.33
CA ILE A 332 29.60 24.88 11.18
C ILE A 332 28.31 24.06 11.21
N ILE A 333 27.49 24.28 12.25
CA ILE A 333 26.16 23.70 12.38
C ILE A 333 25.15 24.84 12.20
N GLU A 334 24.29 24.69 11.20
CA GLU A 334 23.23 25.64 10.90
C GLU A 334 21.99 25.38 11.78
N PRO A 335 21.18 26.43 12.03
CA PRO A 335 19.87 26.26 12.65
C PRO A 335 19.01 25.25 11.88
N SER A 336 18.26 24.42 12.61
CA SER A 336 17.40 23.42 11.99
C SER A 336 16.21 24.07 11.30
N GLU A 337 16.00 23.71 10.03
CA GLU A 337 14.78 24.03 9.27
C GLU A 337 13.70 22.95 9.48
N TRP A 338 14.00 21.92 10.27
CA TRP A 338 13.16 20.76 10.51
C TRP A 338 12.87 20.60 12.00
N THR A 339 11.70 20.04 12.32
CA THR A 339 11.32 19.58 13.65
C THR A 339 10.84 18.14 13.58
N LEU A 340 11.04 17.38 14.66
CA LEU A 340 10.55 16.01 14.79
C LEU A 340 9.38 15.98 15.74
N HIS A 341 8.23 15.49 15.28
CA HIS A 341 7.04 15.35 16.11
C HIS A 341 6.80 13.88 16.47
N VAL A 342 7.21 13.47 17.68
CA VAL A 342 6.96 12.13 18.22
C VAL A 342 5.47 11.96 18.43
N THR A 343 4.87 11.11 17.60
CA THR A 343 3.43 10.83 17.59
C THR A 343 3.10 9.74 18.61
N GLU A 344 3.96 8.73 18.71
CA GLU A 344 3.79 7.61 19.64
C GLU A 344 5.13 6.93 19.94
N THR A 345 5.15 6.11 20.98
CA THR A 345 6.29 5.24 21.33
C THR A 345 5.79 3.83 21.53
N VAL A 346 6.39 2.87 20.82
CA VAL A 346 6.08 1.44 20.91
C VAL A 346 7.16 0.77 21.74
N GLU A 347 6.77 0.03 22.78
CA GLU A 347 7.69 -0.72 23.65
C GLU A 347 7.69 -2.20 23.28
N LEU A 348 8.86 -2.74 22.96
CA LEU A 348 9.07 -4.13 22.60
C LEU A 348 9.37 -5.00 23.83
N GLU A 349 8.88 -6.24 23.79
CA GLU A 349 9.22 -7.24 24.79
C GLU A 349 10.55 -7.93 24.40
N LEU A 350 11.63 -7.62 25.11
CA LEU A 350 12.97 -8.16 24.82
C LEU A 350 13.21 -9.53 25.50
N GLY A 351 12.39 -10.50 25.11
CA GLY A 351 12.44 -11.87 25.61
C GLY A 351 11.37 -12.18 26.66
N LEU A 352 11.06 -13.46 26.83
CA LEU A 352 10.00 -13.90 27.75
C LEU A 352 10.61 -14.25 29.11
N SER A 353 10.14 -13.63 30.19
CA SER A 353 10.56 -13.95 31.55
C SER A 353 9.62 -14.95 32.20
N SER A 354 10.20 -15.95 32.88
CA SER A 354 9.46 -16.93 33.69
C SER A 354 9.05 -16.28 35.01
N GLY A 355 7.99 -15.48 34.99
CA GLY A 355 7.02 -15.35 36.09
C GLY A 355 7.43 -14.89 37.49
N THR A 356 8.69 -14.60 37.83
CA THR A 356 9.04 -14.05 39.14
C THR A 356 9.31 -12.55 39.04
N ALA A 357 8.24 -11.77 39.22
CA ALA A 357 8.26 -10.30 39.32
C ALA A 357 9.08 -9.73 40.50
N ASN A 358 9.93 -10.55 41.14
CA ASN A 358 10.71 -10.21 42.33
C ASN A 358 12.23 -10.18 42.09
N ASP A 359 12.73 -10.50 40.89
CA ASP A 359 14.15 -10.32 40.60
C ASP A 359 14.41 -8.90 40.11
N THR A 360 15.12 -8.14 40.94
CA THR A 360 15.69 -6.81 40.71
C THR A 360 16.77 -6.78 39.61
N ASN A 361 16.81 -7.77 38.73
CA ASN A 361 17.68 -7.76 37.56
C ASN A 361 17.01 -6.89 36.48
N GLY A 362 17.66 -5.79 36.13
CA GLY A 362 17.15 -4.79 35.18
C GLY A 362 16.64 -5.41 33.86
N ALA A 363 15.68 -4.73 33.23
CA ALA A 363 15.14 -5.12 31.94
C ALA A 363 16.29 -5.39 30.94
N TYR A 364 16.26 -6.54 30.28
CA TYR A 364 17.29 -6.95 29.33
C TYR A 364 17.34 -5.94 28.17
N SER A 365 18.49 -5.30 27.96
CA SER A 365 18.71 -4.38 26.84
C SER A 365 19.67 -5.00 25.82
N CYS A 366 19.45 -4.69 24.55
CA CYS A 366 20.35 -5.06 23.45
C CYS A 366 20.15 -4.13 22.27
N PRO A 367 21.18 -3.89 21.43
CA PRO A 367 21.02 -3.11 20.20
C PRO A 367 19.90 -3.68 19.32
N ILE A 368 19.04 -2.78 18.85
CA ILE A 368 17.94 -3.09 17.94
C ILE A 368 18.36 -2.68 16.54
N HIS A 369 18.09 -3.53 15.56
CA HIS A 369 18.29 -3.21 14.16
C HIS A 369 16.94 -3.14 13.44
N LEU A 370 16.80 -2.20 12.52
CA LEU A 370 15.57 -1.93 11.79
C LEU A 370 15.73 -2.35 10.32
N LYS A 371 14.69 -2.99 9.75
CA LYS A 371 14.63 -3.31 8.32
C LYS A 371 13.25 -2.95 7.77
N ARG A 372 13.23 -2.09 6.74
CA ARG A 372 12.02 -1.63 6.07
C ARG A 372 11.40 -2.77 5.26
N ASP A 373 10.07 -2.88 5.29
CA ASP A 373 9.34 -3.70 4.32
C ASP A 373 9.15 -2.92 3.01
N LEU A 374 9.58 -3.50 1.90
CA LEU A 374 9.44 -2.89 0.57
C LEU A 374 8.08 -3.15 -0.07
N ILE A 375 7.27 -4.05 0.51
CA ILE A 375 5.96 -4.45 -0.03
C ILE A 375 4.83 -3.72 0.70
N ASN A 376 5.01 -3.44 1.99
CA ASN A 376 4.03 -2.77 2.84
C ASN A 376 4.67 -1.55 3.50
N GLU A 377 4.31 -0.36 3.02
CA GLU A 377 4.87 0.92 3.48
C GLU A 377 4.54 1.23 4.95
N MET A 378 3.50 0.62 5.51
CA MET A 378 3.13 0.78 6.92
C MET A 378 3.90 -0.18 7.83
N ARG A 379 4.68 -1.12 7.31
CA ARG A 379 5.33 -2.18 8.09
C ARG A 379 6.84 -2.07 8.06
N TYR A 380 7.46 -2.31 9.21
CA TYR A 380 8.88 -2.56 9.31
C TYR A 380 9.17 -3.66 10.33
N PHE A 381 10.41 -4.13 10.35
CA PHE A 381 10.86 -5.18 11.24
C PHE A 381 11.95 -4.68 12.17
N ALA A 382 11.85 -5.03 13.44
CA ALA A 382 12.90 -4.82 14.43
C ALA A 382 13.49 -6.19 14.80
N TYR A 383 14.77 -6.38 14.55
CA TYR A 383 15.48 -7.62 14.85
C TYR A 383 16.65 -7.34 15.79
N HIS A 384 16.83 -8.22 16.77
CA HIS A 384 17.74 -8.02 17.89
C HIS A 384 18.09 -9.38 18.51
N ASN A 385 18.89 -9.35 19.58
CA ASN A 385 19.41 -10.57 20.19
C ASN A 385 18.26 -11.48 20.66
N ALA A 386 17.25 -10.90 21.31
CA ALA A 386 16.10 -11.63 21.84
C ALA A 386 15.06 -12.07 20.79
N GLY A 387 15.15 -11.62 19.53
CA GLY A 387 14.24 -12.11 18.50
C GLY A 387 13.92 -11.15 17.35
N LEU A 388 12.72 -11.31 16.80
CA LEU A 388 12.17 -10.50 15.71
C LEU A 388 10.76 -10.01 16.05
N HIS A 389 10.55 -8.71 15.86
CA HIS A 389 9.26 -8.05 15.90
C HIS A 389 8.85 -7.52 14.52
N SER A 390 7.55 -7.57 14.24
CA SER A 390 6.91 -6.92 13.10
C SER A 390 6.07 -5.76 13.61
N ILE A 391 6.38 -4.53 13.17
CA ILE A 391 5.70 -3.32 13.62
C ILE A 391 4.88 -2.76 12.46
N THR A 392 3.61 -2.46 12.73
CA THR A 392 2.70 -1.80 11.79
C THR A 392 2.38 -0.40 12.29
N VAL A 393 2.77 0.61 11.52
CA VAL A 393 2.58 2.03 11.81
C VAL A 393 1.21 2.48 11.31
N ASN A 394 0.20 2.39 12.17
CA ASN A 394 -1.20 2.50 11.75
C ASN A 394 -1.60 3.93 11.35
N PHE A 395 -1.04 4.94 12.01
CA PHE A 395 -1.35 6.34 11.73
C PHE A 395 -0.92 6.77 10.31
N ILE A 396 -0.02 6.04 9.63
CA ILE A 396 0.34 6.31 8.23
C ILE A 396 -0.88 6.18 7.32
N SER A 397 -1.75 5.20 7.57
CA SER A 397 -3.00 5.05 6.81
C SER A 397 -3.98 6.20 7.06
N GLU A 398 -4.02 6.72 8.29
CA GLU A 398 -4.84 7.87 8.65
C GLU A 398 -4.32 9.16 8.00
N LEU A 399 -3.00 9.33 7.92
CA LEU A 399 -2.34 10.41 7.18
C LEU A 399 -2.64 10.36 5.67
N GLN A 400 -2.52 9.17 5.06
CA GLN A 400 -2.85 8.98 3.64
C GLN A 400 -4.32 9.31 3.37
N ARG A 401 -5.24 8.80 4.20
CA ARG A 401 -6.67 9.09 4.07
C ARG A 401 -6.99 10.58 4.23
N PHE A 402 -6.27 11.27 5.12
CA PHE A 402 -6.41 12.70 5.31
C PHE A 402 -5.95 13.48 4.06
N LEU A 403 -4.82 13.10 3.47
CA LEU A 403 -4.31 13.71 2.24
C LEU A 403 -5.23 13.47 1.03
N ASP A 404 -5.92 12.33 0.98
CA ASP A 404 -6.88 11.99 -0.07
C ASP A 404 -8.27 12.63 0.14
N SER A 405 -8.53 13.26 1.29
CA SER A 405 -9.81 13.92 1.57
C SER A 405 -9.88 15.29 0.91
N GLU A 406 -10.91 15.52 0.10
CA GLU A 406 -11.20 16.81 -0.56
C GLU A 406 -11.97 17.78 0.37
N ALA A 407 -12.23 17.40 1.63
CA ALA A 407 -12.97 18.21 2.58
C ALA A 407 -12.04 19.22 3.29
N GLU A 408 -12.27 20.51 3.05
CA GLU A 408 -11.43 21.62 3.61
C GLU A 408 -11.46 21.73 5.14
N ASP A 409 -12.44 21.12 5.83
CA ASP A 409 -12.65 21.21 7.28
C ASP A 409 -12.24 19.92 8.04
N ASP A 410 -11.61 18.93 7.39
CA ASP A 410 -11.20 17.71 8.09
C ASP A 410 -10.07 18.03 9.08
N GLN A 411 -10.29 17.72 10.37
CA GLN A 411 -9.23 17.74 11.36
C GLN A 411 -8.50 16.39 11.34
N LEU A 412 -7.17 16.39 11.20
CA LEU A 412 -6.38 15.18 11.32
C LEU A 412 -6.47 14.62 12.75
N VAL A 413 -7.20 13.52 12.90
CA VAL A 413 -7.30 12.78 14.17
C VAL A 413 -6.60 11.44 13.99
N LEU A 414 -5.43 11.31 14.64
CA LEU A 414 -4.70 10.06 14.71
C LEU A 414 -5.24 9.23 15.88
N SER A 415 -6.01 8.19 15.58
CA SER A 415 -6.80 7.46 16.57
C SER A 415 -6.36 6.01 16.75
N THR A 416 -5.77 5.44 15.70
CA THR A 416 -5.41 4.03 15.66
C THR A 416 -3.96 3.87 16.12
N PRO A 417 -3.70 3.32 17.33
CA PRO A 417 -2.33 3.12 17.81
C PRO A 417 -1.63 2.07 16.95
N SER A 418 -0.34 2.24 16.74
CA SER A 418 0.46 1.22 16.06
C SER A 418 0.57 -0.07 16.87
N SER A 419 0.90 -1.16 16.17
CA SER A 419 0.99 -2.48 16.77
C SER A 419 2.36 -3.11 16.52
N ALA A 420 2.88 -3.78 17.55
CA ALA A 420 4.06 -4.63 17.45
C ALA A 420 3.67 -6.08 17.71
N GLU A 421 4.00 -6.96 16.77
CA GLU A 421 3.83 -8.41 16.90
C GLU A 421 5.20 -9.04 17.14
N TYR A 422 5.34 -9.78 18.24
CA TYR A 422 6.54 -10.55 18.54
C TYR A 422 6.48 -11.85 17.73
N ILE A 423 7.19 -11.91 16.61
CA ILE A 423 7.11 -13.02 15.65
C ILE A 423 7.94 -14.20 16.11
N LEU A 424 9.19 -13.95 16.50
CA LEU A 424 10.15 -14.98 16.90
C LEU A 424 10.84 -14.56 18.18
N CYS A 425 10.71 -15.37 19.24
CA CYS A 425 11.44 -15.20 20.47
C CYS A 425 12.61 -16.19 20.56
N THR A 426 13.82 -15.65 20.75
CA THR A 426 15.06 -16.42 20.87
C THR A 426 15.65 -16.37 22.28
N LYS A 427 15.12 -15.50 23.16
CA LYS A 427 15.46 -15.40 24.57
C LYS A 427 14.21 -15.61 25.44
N PHE A 428 14.12 -16.75 26.10
CA PHE A 428 12.97 -17.14 26.92
C PHE A 428 13.34 -17.98 28.15
N ASP A 429 14.64 -18.06 28.49
CA ASP A 429 15.09 -18.57 29.78
C ASP A 429 15.78 -17.45 30.57
N SER A 430 15.96 -17.74 31.86
CA SER A 430 16.80 -16.98 32.78
C SER A 430 18.30 -16.98 32.40
N SER A 431 18.70 -17.69 31.33
CA SER A 431 20.09 -17.77 30.89
C SER A 431 20.52 -16.52 30.11
N ASP A 432 21.80 -16.18 30.23
CA ASP A 432 22.46 -15.19 29.37
C ASP A 432 22.74 -15.73 27.95
N ARG A 433 22.46 -17.00 27.69
CA ARG A 433 22.61 -17.59 26.35
C ARG A 433 21.51 -17.07 25.43
N VAL A 434 21.92 -16.54 24.28
CA VAL A 434 20.99 -15.99 23.29
C VAL A 434 21.21 -16.64 21.92
N ASN A 435 20.13 -17.13 21.32
CA ASN A 435 20.12 -17.63 19.95
C ASN A 435 19.89 -16.45 18.97
N ALA A 436 20.81 -15.49 18.96
CA ALA A 436 20.67 -14.20 18.27
C ALA A 436 20.39 -14.33 16.76
N VAL A 437 19.74 -13.32 16.19
CA VAL A 437 19.45 -13.27 14.75
C VAL A 437 20.74 -12.91 14.00
N PHE A 438 21.28 -13.82 13.21
CA PHE A 438 22.50 -13.60 12.41
C PHE A 438 22.22 -13.08 10.99
N GLY A 439 20.99 -13.19 10.51
CA GLY A 439 20.63 -12.58 9.24
C GLY A 439 19.14 -12.57 9.01
N ILE A 440 18.68 -11.56 8.27
CA ILE A 440 17.29 -11.35 7.92
C ILE A 440 17.17 -10.99 6.44
N ALA A 441 16.37 -11.74 5.70
CA ALA A 441 16.06 -11.49 4.30
C ALA A 441 14.55 -11.38 4.09
N LEU A 442 14.12 -10.28 3.46
CA LEU A 442 12.73 -10.03 3.10
C LEU A 442 12.53 -10.37 1.62
N MET A 443 11.70 -11.38 1.36
CA MET A 443 11.35 -11.82 0.02
C MET A 443 10.13 -11.04 -0.48
N GLN A 444 10.17 -10.56 -1.72
CA GLN A 444 9.16 -9.64 -2.23
C GLN A 444 7.91 -10.34 -2.79
N MET A 445 8.07 -11.27 -3.73
CA MET A 445 6.91 -11.91 -4.39
C MET A 445 7.19 -13.38 -4.69
N PRO A 446 6.51 -14.35 -4.03
CA PRO A 446 5.61 -14.16 -2.90
C PRO A 446 6.31 -13.54 -1.68
N ALA A 447 5.56 -12.75 -0.90
CA ALA A 447 6.10 -12.11 0.29
C ALA A 447 6.47 -13.14 1.36
N GLY A 448 7.67 -13.01 1.91
CA GLY A 448 8.11 -13.89 2.97
C GLY A 448 9.36 -13.39 3.66
N LEU A 449 9.73 -14.09 4.71
CA LEU A 449 10.82 -13.76 5.60
C LEU A 449 11.72 -14.98 5.76
N VAL A 450 13.03 -14.78 5.67
CA VAL A 450 14.04 -15.79 6.01
C VAL A 450 14.93 -15.22 7.11
N LEU A 451 15.06 -15.98 8.20
CA LEU A 451 15.94 -15.68 9.31
C LEU A 451 17.00 -16.77 9.45
N LEU A 452 18.22 -16.38 9.76
CA LEU A 452 19.31 -17.26 10.18
C LEU A 452 19.63 -16.96 11.63
N LEU A 453 19.60 -17.99 12.49
CA LEU A 453 19.91 -17.84 13.91
C LEU A 453 21.35 -18.27 14.22
N SER A 454 21.88 -17.85 15.36
CA SER A 454 23.25 -18.19 15.80
C SER A 454 23.48 -19.69 16.00
N SER A 455 22.42 -20.43 16.36
CA SER A 455 22.38 -21.90 16.37
C SER A 455 22.56 -22.55 14.99
N GLY A 456 22.45 -21.78 13.91
CA GLY A 456 22.42 -22.28 12.54
C GLY A 456 21.03 -22.69 12.04
N GLN A 457 20.00 -22.62 12.89
CA GLN A 457 18.62 -22.84 12.47
C GLN A 457 18.19 -21.73 11.50
N VAL A 458 17.52 -22.14 10.41
CA VAL A 458 16.90 -21.23 9.45
C VAL A 458 15.40 -21.22 9.68
N ILE A 459 14.79 -20.04 9.72
CA ILE A 459 13.34 -19.91 9.85
C ILE A 459 12.83 -19.22 8.59
N SER A 460 11.88 -19.85 7.90
CA SER A 460 11.26 -19.31 6.71
C SER A 460 9.74 -19.22 6.86
N LEU A 461 9.22 -17.99 6.86
CA LEU A 461 7.83 -17.67 7.11
C LEU A 461 7.21 -16.97 5.90
N LYS A 462 5.91 -17.18 5.69
CA LYS A 462 5.14 -16.39 4.73
C LYS A 462 4.72 -15.08 5.39
N LEU A 463 4.96 -13.96 4.73
CA LEU A 463 4.43 -12.68 5.18
C LEU A 463 3.03 -12.52 4.58
N VAL A 464 2.07 -12.15 5.43
CA VAL A 464 0.75 -11.75 4.93
C VAL A 464 0.93 -10.43 4.19
N ILE A 465 0.59 -10.45 2.89
CA ILE A 465 0.47 -9.26 2.06
C ILE A 465 -0.90 -8.66 2.36
N ASP A 466 -0.99 -7.33 2.43
CA ASP A 466 -2.29 -6.68 2.51
C ASP A 466 -3.17 -7.15 1.34
N SER A 467 -4.36 -7.65 1.66
CA SER A 467 -5.37 -8.04 0.68
C SER A 467 -5.65 -6.95 -0.34
N GLN A 468 -5.52 -5.66 0.03
CA GLN A 468 -5.73 -4.54 -0.87
C GLN A 468 -4.73 -4.50 -2.02
N LEU A 469 -3.49 -4.94 -1.79
CA LEU A 469 -2.44 -5.04 -2.83
C LEU A 469 -2.72 -6.18 -3.83
N LEU A 470 -3.66 -7.08 -3.53
CA LEU A 470 -4.11 -8.16 -4.41
C LEU A 470 -5.39 -7.82 -5.20
N VAL A 471 -6.06 -6.70 -4.87
CA VAL A 471 -7.31 -6.29 -5.54
C VAL A 471 -6.97 -5.48 -6.80
N THR A 472 -7.30 -6.03 -7.97
CA THR A 472 -7.19 -5.28 -9.24
C THR A 472 -8.15 -4.09 -9.28
N THR A 473 -7.73 -2.95 -9.86
CA THR A 473 -8.50 -1.70 -9.98
C THR A 473 -9.92 -1.89 -10.56
N LYS A 474 -10.12 -2.92 -11.40
CA LYS A 474 -11.45 -3.28 -11.95
C LYS A 474 -12.45 -3.76 -10.90
N GLN A 475 -11.98 -4.38 -9.81
CA GLN A 475 -12.83 -4.84 -8.71
C GLN A 475 -13.20 -3.69 -7.76
N GLN A 476 -12.35 -2.66 -7.61
CA GLN A 476 -12.70 -1.44 -6.87
C GLN A 476 -13.84 -0.67 -7.55
N LEU A 477 -13.80 -0.52 -8.88
CA LEU A 477 -14.85 0.16 -9.68
C LEU A 477 -16.21 -0.58 -9.66
N GLN A 478 -16.23 -1.90 -9.46
CA GLN A 478 -17.48 -2.66 -9.33
C GLN A 478 -18.09 -2.53 -7.93
N ARG A 479 -17.27 -2.37 -6.88
CA ARG A 479 -17.77 -2.20 -5.51
C ARG A 479 -18.46 -0.85 -5.32
N THR A 480 -17.94 0.23 -5.92
CA THR A 480 -18.55 1.56 -5.84
C THR A 480 -19.96 1.58 -6.45
N ALA A 481 -20.20 0.90 -7.57
CA ALA A 481 -21.51 0.88 -8.21
C ALA A 481 -22.59 0.06 -7.46
N THR A 482 -22.20 -0.92 -6.63
CA THR A 482 -23.15 -1.75 -5.88
C THR A 482 -23.33 -1.32 -4.42
N ASP A 483 -22.31 -0.74 -3.79
CA ASP A 483 -22.39 -0.25 -2.40
C ASP A 483 -23.10 1.11 -2.31
N ASP A 484 -23.07 1.96 -3.34
CA ASP A 484 -23.77 3.27 -3.31
C ASP A 484 -25.29 3.17 -3.13
N VAL A 485 -25.89 2.05 -3.53
CA VAL A 485 -27.35 1.83 -3.42
C VAL A 485 -27.74 1.22 -2.07
N LEU A 486 -26.80 0.59 -1.35
CA LEU A 486 -27.05 -0.08 -0.06
C LEU A 486 -26.39 0.62 1.13
N GLY A 487 -25.46 1.56 0.89
CA GLY A 487 -24.65 2.25 1.90
C GLY A 487 -25.25 3.55 2.45
N GLN A 488 -26.33 4.09 1.86
CA GLN A 488 -26.96 5.34 2.34
C GLN A 488 -27.76 5.19 3.66
N GLN A 489 -27.59 4.09 4.40
CA GLN A 489 -28.22 3.90 5.70
C GLN A 489 -27.16 3.67 6.79
N GLY A 490 -26.63 4.77 7.32
CA GLY A 490 -26.02 4.86 8.64
C GLY A 490 -24.60 5.43 8.67
N GLU A 491 -24.42 6.52 9.41
CA GLU A 491 -23.13 7.12 9.84
C GLU A 491 -22.38 6.19 10.84
N GLY A 492 -22.32 4.89 10.57
CA GLY A 492 -21.70 3.89 11.45
C GLY A 492 -20.44 3.26 10.83
N PRO A 493 -19.51 2.72 11.65
CA PRO A 493 -18.34 2.01 11.16
C PRO A 493 -18.77 0.80 10.30
N SER A 494 -18.01 0.52 9.24
CA SER A 494 -18.34 -0.61 8.37
C SER A 494 -18.31 -1.92 9.15
N PHE A 495 -19.05 -2.92 8.68
CA PHE A 495 -19.01 -4.26 9.28
C PHE A 495 -17.57 -4.82 9.30
N THR A 496 -16.78 -4.52 8.26
CA THR A 496 -15.37 -4.91 8.21
C THR A 496 -14.56 -4.30 9.34
N ASP A 497 -14.76 -3.01 9.64
CA ASP A 497 -14.05 -2.31 10.70
C ASP A 497 -14.47 -2.82 12.09
N THR A 498 -15.76 -3.17 12.23
CA THR A 498 -16.28 -3.83 13.44
C THR A 498 -15.58 -5.18 13.66
N ILE A 499 -15.40 -6.00 12.63
CA ILE A 499 -14.68 -7.28 12.73
C ILE A 499 -13.19 -7.06 13.03
N LYS A 500 -12.54 -6.09 12.37
CA LYS A 500 -11.13 -5.74 12.66
C LYS A 500 -10.97 -5.36 14.14
N ALA A 501 -11.82 -4.47 14.65
CA ALA A 501 -11.81 -4.04 16.04
C ALA A 501 -12.01 -5.20 17.03
N LEU A 502 -12.95 -6.12 16.75
CA LEU A 502 -13.16 -7.33 17.55
C LEU A 502 -11.95 -8.26 17.53
N LEU A 503 -11.30 -8.39 16.37
CA LEU A 503 -10.13 -9.23 16.24
C LEU A 503 -8.94 -8.67 17.00
N MET A 504 -8.69 -7.34 16.93
CA MET A 504 -7.45 -6.62 17.29
C MET A 504 -6.43 -7.46 18.06
N ARG A 505 -5.83 -7.10 19.19
CA ARG A 505 -5.04 -7.97 20.12
C ARG A 505 -4.14 -7.00 20.86
N SER A 506 -3.92 -7.25 22.15
CA SER A 506 -2.96 -6.47 22.93
C SER A 506 -1.62 -7.19 23.09
N VAL A 507 -1.61 -8.53 22.93
CA VAL A 507 -0.43 -9.37 23.10
C VAL A 507 -0.44 -10.45 22.02
N SER A 508 0.74 -10.80 21.53
CA SER A 508 0.96 -11.85 20.52
C SER A 508 1.63 -13.07 21.14
N GLN A 509 1.50 -14.24 20.48
CA GLN A 509 2.18 -15.45 20.94
C GLN A 509 3.35 -15.71 19.97
N PRO A 510 4.61 -15.44 20.38
CA PRO A 510 5.75 -15.63 19.50
C PRO A 510 6.03 -17.11 19.23
N ILE A 511 6.65 -17.36 18.08
CA ILE A 511 7.33 -18.62 17.80
C ILE A 511 8.54 -18.69 18.72
N LEU A 512 8.68 -19.75 19.50
CA LEU A 512 9.89 -19.97 20.29
C LEU A 512 10.93 -20.67 19.41
N ALA A 513 12.11 -20.07 19.26
CA ALA A 513 13.22 -20.70 18.56
C ALA A 513 13.62 -22.00 19.29
N ASP A 514 13.94 -23.05 18.52
CA ASP A 514 14.33 -24.33 19.12
C ASP A 514 15.65 -24.15 19.87
N LYS A 515 15.68 -24.59 21.13
CA LYS A 515 16.83 -24.37 22.00
C LYS A 515 17.85 -25.49 21.86
N MET A 516 19.11 -25.12 22.04
CA MET A 516 20.13 -26.04 22.53
C MET A 516 19.78 -26.49 23.97
N ALA A 517 18.86 -27.44 24.12
CA ALA A 517 18.64 -28.35 25.26
C ALA A 517 18.93 -27.88 26.72
N SER A 518 18.69 -26.61 27.10
CA SER A 518 19.11 -26.08 28.43
C SER A 518 18.01 -25.63 29.39
N SER A 519 16.74 -25.54 28.99
CA SER A 519 15.69 -25.00 29.88
C SER A 519 15.15 -26.04 30.88
N SER A 520 14.91 -25.58 32.12
CA SER A 520 14.33 -26.41 33.16
C SER A 520 12.91 -26.87 32.78
N ALA A 521 12.45 -27.98 33.35
CA ALA A 521 11.08 -28.45 33.10
C ALA A 521 10.02 -27.47 33.67
N HIS A 522 10.39 -26.73 34.72
CA HIS A 522 9.52 -25.73 35.35
C HIS A 522 9.32 -24.50 34.47
N GLU A 523 10.40 -23.87 33.97
CA GLU A 523 10.31 -22.73 33.04
C GLU A 523 9.50 -23.10 31.77
N ARG A 524 9.69 -24.32 31.25
CA ARG A 524 8.91 -24.82 30.11
C ARG A 524 7.41 -24.94 30.42
N TYR A 525 7.06 -25.36 31.63
CA TYR A 525 5.67 -25.44 32.07
C TYR A 525 5.04 -24.06 32.26
N GLU A 526 5.79 -23.10 32.81
CA GLU A 526 5.32 -21.72 32.95
C GLU A 526 5.10 -21.04 31.60
N LEU A 527 6.06 -21.13 30.67
CA LEU A 527 5.91 -20.63 29.31
C LEU A 527 4.71 -21.24 28.59
N LEU A 528 4.48 -22.55 28.78
CA LEU A 528 3.31 -23.22 28.21
C LEU A 528 2.00 -22.68 28.79
N ASN A 529 1.93 -22.44 30.10
CA ASN A 529 0.74 -21.86 30.72
C ASN A 529 0.49 -20.42 30.27
N GLN A 530 1.55 -19.61 30.17
CA GLN A 530 1.47 -18.26 29.61
C GLN A 530 0.92 -18.32 28.17
N ALA A 531 1.44 -19.22 27.34
CA ALA A 531 0.97 -19.39 25.97
C ALA A 531 -0.49 -19.86 25.88
N ILE A 532 -0.90 -20.81 26.74
CA ILE A 532 -2.29 -21.27 26.82
C ILE A 532 -3.21 -20.12 27.21
N GLU A 533 -2.81 -19.29 28.17
CA GLU A 533 -3.60 -18.15 28.63
C GLU A 533 -3.74 -17.09 27.53
N VAL A 534 -2.65 -16.76 26.82
CA VAL A 534 -2.68 -15.86 25.67
C VAL A 534 -3.60 -16.40 24.56
N LEU A 535 -3.47 -17.69 24.21
CA LEU A 535 -4.31 -18.31 23.18
C LEU A 535 -5.80 -18.32 23.57
N ARG A 536 -6.12 -18.59 24.83
CA ARG A 536 -7.51 -18.58 25.31
C ARG A 536 -8.11 -17.19 25.33
N SER A 537 -7.41 -16.24 25.94
CA SER A 537 -7.91 -14.89 26.19
C SER A 537 -7.87 -14.00 24.95
N GLN A 538 -6.80 -14.05 24.16
CA GLN A 538 -6.57 -13.15 23.02
C GLN A 538 -7.01 -13.73 21.68
N TYR A 539 -6.97 -15.05 21.47
CA TYR A 539 -7.31 -15.66 20.18
C TYR A 539 -8.71 -16.27 20.19
N LEU A 540 -8.92 -17.32 20.98
CA LEU A 540 -10.17 -18.10 20.95
C LEU A 540 -11.37 -17.26 21.36
N LYS A 541 -11.27 -16.48 22.44
CA LYS A 541 -12.36 -15.61 22.90
C LYS A 541 -12.75 -14.58 21.84
N ARG A 542 -11.79 -13.97 21.14
CA ARG A 542 -12.06 -12.97 20.10
C ARG A 542 -12.65 -13.59 18.83
N HIS A 543 -12.14 -14.75 18.41
CA HIS A 543 -12.73 -15.52 17.31
C HIS A 543 -14.18 -15.91 17.60
N GLU A 544 -14.50 -16.25 18.85
CA GLU A 544 -15.88 -16.53 19.28
C GLU A 544 -16.78 -15.29 19.16
N LEU A 545 -16.31 -14.12 19.61
CA LEU A 545 -17.06 -12.86 19.44
C LEU A 545 -17.35 -12.56 17.97
N VAL A 546 -16.34 -12.73 17.10
CA VAL A 546 -16.47 -12.56 15.65
C VAL A 546 -17.45 -13.56 15.05
N ARG A 547 -17.42 -14.83 15.49
CA ARG A 547 -18.36 -15.86 15.06
C ARG A 547 -19.81 -15.46 15.39
N VAL A 548 -20.04 -14.95 16.60
CA VAL A 548 -21.36 -14.47 17.03
C VAL A 548 -21.83 -13.30 16.18
N GLU A 549 -20.96 -12.32 15.92
CA GLU A 549 -21.31 -11.14 15.12
C GLU A 549 -21.59 -11.50 13.65
N PHE A 550 -20.82 -12.43 13.08
CA PHE A 550 -21.13 -13.01 11.76
C PHE A 550 -22.49 -13.72 11.75
N ALA A 551 -22.78 -14.56 12.75
CA ALA A 551 -24.06 -15.25 12.84
C ALA A 551 -25.23 -14.27 12.91
N LYS A 552 -25.09 -13.19 13.68
CA LYS A 552 -26.08 -12.11 13.79
C LYS A 552 -26.28 -11.42 12.44
N ARG A 553 -25.21 -10.99 11.76
CA ARG A 553 -25.29 -10.34 10.44
C ARG A 553 -25.93 -11.25 9.39
N ILE A 554 -25.55 -12.53 9.36
CA ILE A 554 -26.14 -13.53 8.46
C ILE A 554 -27.64 -13.69 8.72
N ASN A 555 -28.07 -13.73 9.98
CA ASN A 555 -29.48 -13.83 10.33
C ASN A 555 -30.27 -12.59 9.92
N CYS A 556 -29.74 -11.38 10.14
CA CYS A 556 -30.36 -10.14 9.67
C CYS A 556 -30.53 -10.13 8.14
N ILE A 557 -29.49 -10.50 7.39
CA ILE A 557 -29.55 -10.57 5.92
C ILE A 557 -30.58 -11.61 5.46
N LYS A 558 -30.66 -12.77 6.12
CA LYS A 558 -31.69 -13.79 5.82
C LYS A 558 -33.10 -13.25 6.07
N LEU A 559 -33.31 -12.52 7.16
CA LEU A 559 -34.60 -11.93 7.50
C LEU A 559 -35.01 -10.85 6.47
N GLN A 560 -34.08 -9.94 6.13
CA GLN A 560 -34.29 -8.92 5.10
C GLN A 560 -34.62 -9.55 3.74
N LYS A 561 -33.90 -10.60 3.34
CA LYS A 561 -34.22 -11.36 2.13
C LYS A 561 -35.64 -11.92 2.16
N GLN A 562 -36.06 -12.50 3.29
CA GLN A 562 -37.40 -13.07 3.42
C GLN A 562 -38.49 -11.99 3.34
N GLN A 563 -38.26 -10.84 3.98
CA GLN A 563 -39.14 -9.68 3.90
C GLN A 563 -39.25 -9.17 2.45
N GLN A 564 -38.13 -8.93 1.77
CA GLN A 564 -38.12 -8.47 0.37
C GLN A 564 -38.85 -9.44 -0.56
N LEU A 565 -38.69 -10.76 -0.37
CA LEU A 565 -39.43 -11.76 -1.14
C LEU A 565 -40.95 -11.72 -0.87
N GLN A 566 -41.38 -11.38 0.33
CA GLN A 566 -42.80 -11.21 0.65
C GLN A 566 -43.36 -9.93 0.04
N GLU A 567 -42.61 -8.83 0.11
CA GLU A 567 -42.97 -7.55 -0.50
C GLU A 567 -43.11 -7.68 -2.03
N ILE A 568 -42.17 -8.36 -2.70
CA ILE A 568 -42.25 -8.66 -4.13
C ILE A 568 -43.55 -9.40 -4.47
N LYS A 569 -43.89 -10.45 -3.71
CA LYS A 569 -45.15 -11.20 -3.93
C LYS A 569 -46.39 -10.33 -3.72
N SER A 570 -46.36 -9.44 -2.72
CA SER A 570 -47.47 -8.51 -2.48
C SER A 570 -47.64 -7.55 -3.66
N LEU A 571 -46.53 -6.99 -4.16
CA LEU A 571 -46.52 -6.11 -5.32
C LEU A 571 -46.98 -6.81 -6.61
N GLU A 572 -46.58 -8.07 -6.81
CA GLU A 572 -47.06 -8.87 -7.95
C GLU A 572 -48.58 -9.07 -7.90
N LYS A 573 -49.13 -9.34 -6.71
CA LYS A 573 -50.58 -9.47 -6.52
C LYS A 573 -51.31 -8.15 -6.72
N GLU A 574 -50.76 -7.05 -6.21
CA GLU A 574 -51.33 -5.72 -6.40
C GLU A 574 -51.33 -5.32 -7.88
N ARG A 575 -50.24 -5.61 -8.60
CA ARG A 575 -50.15 -5.44 -10.06
C ARG A 575 -51.24 -6.22 -10.79
N GLU A 576 -51.48 -7.48 -10.41
CA GLU A 576 -52.52 -8.31 -11.01
C GLU A 576 -53.92 -7.72 -10.79
N ILE A 577 -54.21 -7.26 -9.57
CA ILE A 577 -55.48 -6.59 -9.23
C ILE A 577 -55.66 -5.31 -10.04
N ILE A 578 -54.62 -4.48 -10.15
CA ILE A 578 -54.66 -3.24 -10.93
C ILE A 578 -54.90 -3.56 -12.41
N SER A 579 -54.22 -4.58 -12.95
CA SER A 579 -54.40 -5.03 -14.33
C SER A 579 -55.82 -5.52 -14.59
N GLU A 580 -56.41 -6.29 -13.67
CA GLU A 580 -57.79 -6.76 -13.80
C GLU A 580 -58.79 -5.60 -13.73
N ARG A 581 -58.57 -4.63 -12.82
CA ARG A 581 -59.40 -3.41 -12.74
C ARG A 581 -59.30 -2.58 -14.01
N ALA A 582 -58.10 -2.44 -14.58
CA ALA A 582 -57.90 -1.74 -15.85
C ALA A 582 -58.64 -2.44 -16.99
N HIS A 583 -58.61 -3.78 -17.03
CA HIS A 583 -59.34 -4.55 -18.04
C HIS A 583 -60.86 -4.38 -17.92
N LYS A 584 -61.43 -4.49 -16.71
CA LYS A 584 -62.87 -4.24 -16.46
C LYS A 584 -63.29 -2.82 -16.81
N LEU A 585 -62.42 -1.84 -16.55
CA LEU A 585 -62.68 -0.45 -16.89
C LEU A 585 -62.68 -0.25 -18.41
N ALA A 586 -61.76 -0.89 -19.13
CA ALA A 586 -61.71 -0.87 -20.59
C ALA A 586 -62.97 -1.50 -21.21
N GLU A 587 -63.42 -2.65 -20.71
CA GLU A 587 -64.65 -3.31 -21.15
C GLU A 587 -65.88 -2.39 -20.95
N ARG A 588 -66.02 -1.80 -19.76
CA ARG A 588 -67.09 -0.81 -19.51
C ARG A 588 -67.02 0.40 -20.41
N PHE A 589 -65.81 0.88 -20.72
CA PHE A 589 -65.62 2.02 -21.59
C PHE A 589 -66.08 1.70 -23.01
N GLU A 590 -65.74 0.51 -23.53
CA GLU A 590 -66.24 0.02 -24.82
C GLU A 590 -67.77 -0.09 -24.83
N GLU A 591 -68.38 -0.72 -23.81
CA GLU A 591 -69.84 -0.82 -23.70
C GLU A 591 -70.54 0.55 -23.69
N ILE A 592 -69.98 1.52 -22.93
CA ILE A 592 -70.52 2.88 -22.87
C ILE A 592 -70.36 3.57 -24.23
N SER A 593 -69.23 3.37 -24.92
CA SER A 593 -68.97 3.95 -26.24
C SER A 593 -69.98 3.44 -27.27
N ASP A 594 -70.22 2.13 -27.30
CA ASP A 594 -71.21 1.51 -28.19
C ASP A 594 -72.63 2.02 -27.89
N ASN A 595 -73.00 2.10 -26.61
CA ASN A 595 -74.30 2.64 -26.20
C ASN A 595 -74.45 4.12 -26.56
N GLN A 596 -73.40 4.92 -26.39
CA GLN A 596 -73.38 6.32 -26.79
C GLN A 596 -73.53 6.45 -28.31
N GLU A 597 -72.90 5.58 -29.10
CA GLU A 597 -73.07 5.56 -30.56
C GLU A 597 -74.52 5.25 -30.94
N ILE A 598 -75.15 4.26 -30.30
CA ILE A 598 -76.56 3.90 -30.53
C ILE A 598 -77.49 5.06 -30.16
N LEU A 599 -77.29 5.68 -29.00
CA LEU A 599 -78.07 6.84 -28.55
C LEU A 599 -77.87 8.04 -29.49
N MET A 600 -76.65 8.28 -29.94
CA MET A 600 -76.35 9.34 -30.91
C MET A 600 -77.09 9.10 -32.23
N ARG A 601 -77.10 7.86 -32.75
CA ARG A 601 -77.88 7.51 -33.95
C ARG A 601 -79.39 7.71 -33.73
N ARG A 602 -79.92 7.36 -32.54
CA ARG A 602 -81.33 7.61 -32.20
C ARG A 602 -81.66 9.10 -32.11
N CYS A 603 -80.83 9.90 -31.46
CA CYS A 603 -80.97 11.35 -31.41
C CYS A 603 -80.89 11.98 -32.81
N GLN A 604 -79.94 11.55 -33.63
CA GLN A 604 -79.85 12.00 -35.02
C GLN A 604 -81.13 11.67 -35.80
N LYS A 605 -81.70 10.47 -35.62
CA LYS A 605 -82.96 10.08 -36.25
C LYS A 605 -84.15 10.92 -35.75
N LEU A 606 -84.28 11.10 -34.44
CA LEU A 606 -85.30 11.97 -33.84
C LEU A 606 -85.15 13.43 -34.32
N MET A 607 -83.93 13.93 -34.45
CA MET A 607 -83.65 15.27 -34.96
C MET A 607 -83.99 15.39 -36.45
N GLN A 608 -83.73 14.34 -37.25
CA GLN A 608 -84.20 14.25 -38.64
C GLN A 608 -85.74 14.28 -38.70
N ASP A 609 -86.42 13.46 -37.89
CA ASP A 609 -87.88 13.38 -37.84
C ASP A 609 -88.49 14.72 -37.35
N ALA A 610 -87.90 15.37 -36.35
CA ALA A 610 -88.34 16.67 -35.85
C ALA A 610 -88.13 17.79 -36.88
N ASN A 611 -86.96 17.82 -37.54
CA ASN A 611 -86.69 18.78 -38.62
C ASN A 611 -87.61 18.58 -39.83
N ALA A 612 -88.12 17.37 -40.08
CA ALA A 612 -89.10 17.12 -41.14
C ALA A 612 -90.51 17.69 -40.83
N VAL A 613 -90.80 17.95 -39.55
CA VAL A 613 -92.11 18.46 -39.09
C VAL A 613 -92.08 19.97 -38.81
N LEU A 614 -90.90 20.55 -38.61
CA LEU A 614 -90.73 22.00 -38.39
C LEU A 614 -90.95 22.79 -39.69
N PRO A 615 -91.76 23.86 -39.69
CA PRO A 615 -91.86 24.78 -40.82
C PRO A 615 -90.57 25.61 -40.91
N ASN A 616 -89.62 25.14 -41.71
CA ASN A 616 -88.31 25.76 -41.85
C ASN A 616 -88.25 26.71 -43.06
N SER A 617 -87.36 27.70 -42.97
CA SER A 617 -87.06 28.66 -44.04
C SER A 617 -86.54 27.95 -45.29
N VAL A 618 -87.26 28.12 -46.41
CA VAL A 618 -86.96 27.53 -47.74
C VAL A 618 -85.54 27.84 -48.24
N LEU A 619 -84.93 28.95 -47.80
CA LEU A 619 -83.56 29.33 -48.18
C LEU A 619 -82.50 28.45 -47.51
N ALA A 620 -82.63 28.19 -46.19
CA ALA A 620 -81.69 27.37 -45.44
C ALA A 620 -81.74 25.90 -45.88
N GLU A 621 -82.93 25.40 -46.24
CA GLU A 621 -83.12 24.04 -46.75
C GLU A 621 -82.52 23.86 -48.16
N ARG A 622 -82.63 24.89 -49.02
CA ARG A 622 -81.99 24.87 -50.35
C ARG A 622 -80.46 24.89 -50.25
N GLU A 623 -79.91 25.70 -49.35
CA GLU A 623 -78.47 25.74 -49.09
C GLU A 623 -77.97 24.41 -48.51
N PHE A 624 -78.70 23.84 -47.54
CA PHE A 624 -78.41 22.52 -46.99
C PHE A 624 -78.52 21.41 -48.04
N ALA A 625 -79.53 21.44 -48.92
CA ALA A 625 -79.69 20.44 -49.99
C ALA A 625 -78.58 20.54 -51.04
N LEU A 626 -78.14 21.75 -51.39
CA LEU A 626 -76.96 21.95 -52.24
C LEU A 626 -75.69 21.41 -51.58
N GLU A 627 -75.53 21.65 -50.28
CA GLU A 627 -74.40 21.16 -49.52
C GLU A 627 -74.42 19.63 -49.35
N VAL A 628 -75.59 19.03 -49.08
CA VAL A 628 -75.79 17.57 -49.05
C VAL A 628 -75.53 16.96 -50.44
N ALA A 629 -75.93 17.61 -51.53
CA ALA A 629 -75.64 17.15 -52.88
C ALA A 629 -74.13 17.24 -53.21
N ARG A 630 -73.47 18.31 -52.76
CA ARG A 630 -72.01 18.49 -52.85
C ARG A 630 -71.29 17.41 -52.08
N ILE A 631 -71.69 17.16 -50.82
CA ILE A 631 -71.15 16.11 -49.97
C ILE A 631 -71.41 14.75 -50.59
N ASN A 632 -72.62 14.43 -51.07
CA ASN A 632 -72.91 13.14 -51.70
C ASN A 632 -72.06 12.92 -52.98
N LYS A 633 -71.84 13.96 -53.78
CA LYS A 633 -70.91 13.89 -54.93
C LYS A 633 -69.48 13.62 -54.46
N ALA A 634 -69.03 14.29 -53.40
CA ALA A 634 -67.72 14.04 -52.79
C ALA A 634 -67.62 12.62 -52.21
N THR A 635 -68.64 12.13 -51.50
CA THR A 635 -68.73 10.79 -50.93
C THR A 635 -68.73 9.71 -52.01
N LYS A 636 -69.43 9.90 -53.12
CA LYS A 636 -69.37 8.97 -54.28
C LYS A 636 -67.98 8.95 -54.91
N SER A 637 -67.34 10.11 -55.04
CA SER A 637 -65.95 10.21 -55.51
C SER A 637 -64.99 9.52 -54.54
N MET A 638 -65.14 9.71 -53.23
CA MET A 638 -64.35 9.05 -52.19
C MET A 638 -64.61 7.55 -52.16
N ALA A 639 -65.85 7.09 -52.35
CA ALA A 639 -66.19 5.67 -52.39
C ALA A 639 -65.55 4.99 -53.61
N ALA A 640 -65.57 5.64 -54.78
CA ALA A 640 -64.85 5.18 -55.96
C ALA A 640 -63.33 5.15 -55.70
N ALA A 641 -62.77 6.22 -55.12
CA ALA A 641 -61.36 6.29 -54.73
C ALA A 641 -60.98 5.18 -53.75
N LEU A 642 -61.83 4.91 -52.76
CA LEU A 642 -61.66 3.87 -51.75
C LEU A 642 -61.73 2.47 -52.37
N ASP A 643 -62.62 2.22 -53.34
CA ASP A 643 -62.66 0.95 -54.06
C ASP A 643 -61.39 0.72 -54.89
N THR A 644 -60.90 1.77 -55.57
CA THR A 644 -59.56 1.71 -56.20
C THR A 644 -58.47 1.46 -55.17
N ALA A 645 -58.45 2.15 -54.04
CA ALA A 645 -57.46 1.96 -52.98
C ALA A 645 -57.51 0.54 -52.40
N LYS A 646 -58.70 -0.04 -52.21
CA LYS A 646 -58.90 -1.40 -51.73
C LYS A 646 -58.38 -2.43 -52.72
N LYS A 647 -58.61 -2.20 -54.02
CA LYS A 647 -58.04 -3.02 -55.10
C LYS A 647 -56.52 -2.92 -55.13
N THR A 648 -55.96 -1.72 -54.98
CA THR A 648 -54.51 -1.49 -54.91
C THR A 648 -53.91 -2.14 -53.66
N PHE A 649 -54.55 -2.01 -52.50
CA PHE A 649 -54.16 -2.65 -51.25
C PHE A 649 -54.16 -4.17 -51.37
N ASN A 650 -55.21 -4.75 -51.95
CA ASN A 650 -55.27 -6.20 -52.16
C ASN A 650 -54.18 -6.69 -53.13
N LYS A 651 -53.89 -5.93 -54.19
CA LYS A 651 -52.75 -6.21 -55.09
C LYS A 651 -51.43 -6.13 -54.34
N GLN A 652 -51.19 -5.08 -53.56
CA GLN A 652 -49.98 -4.93 -52.76
C GLN A 652 -49.86 -6.04 -51.71
N ARG A 653 -50.94 -6.41 -51.03
CA ARG A 653 -50.98 -7.49 -50.05
C ARG A 653 -50.59 -8.83 -50.68
N TYR A 654 -51.06 -9.10 -51.90
CA TYR A 654 -50.64 -10.27 -52.67
C TYR A 654 -49.14 -10.23 -53.02
N HIS A 655 -48.63 -9.07 -53.47
CA HIS A 655 -47.19 -8.90 -53.74
C HIS A 655 -46.32 -9.02 -52.48
N ILE A 656 -46.76 -8.48 -51.34
CA ILE A 656 -46.06 -8.59 -50.05
C ILE A 656 -46.05 -10.05 -49.58
N ALA A 657 -47.17 -10.76 -49.65
CA ALA A 657 -47.22 -12.18 -49.29
C ALA A 657 -46.27 -13.02 -50.15
N LYS A 658 -46.26 -12.78 -51.47
CA LYS A 658 -45.33 -13.45 -52.40
C LYS A 658 -43.86 -13.08 -52.13
N SER A 659 -43.59 -11.82 -51.78
CA SER A 659 -42.24 -11.37 -51.42
C SER A 659 -41.78 -11.94 -50.06
N GLN A 660 -42.68 -12.11 -49.10
CA GLN A 660 -42.40 -12.71 -47.80
C GLN A 660 -42.12 -14.21 -47.91
N GLU A 661 -42.80 -14.93 -48.82
CA GLU A 661 -42.43 -16.31 -49.16
C GLU A 661 -41.01 -16.42 -49.76
N MET A 662 -40.62 -15.47 -50.62
CA MET A 662 -39.25 -15.42 -51.16
C MET A 662 -38.19 -14.98 -50.11
N ALA A 663 -38.56 -14.12 -49.16
CA ALA A 663 -37.67 -13.62 -48.11
C ALA A 663 -37.43 -14.61 -46.95
N LYS A 664 -38.30 -15.61 -46.76
CA LYS A 664 -38.08 -16.71 -45.78
C LYS A 664 -36.77 -17.49 -46.00
N ASN A 665 -36.17 -17.40 -47.20
CA ASN A 665 -34.89 -18.03 -47.50
C ASN A 665 -33.66 -17.23 -47.04
N ASN A 666 -33.80 -15.97 -46.61
CA ASN A 666 -32.70 -15.14 -46.10
C ASN A 666 -33.15 -14.31 -44.87
N VAL A 667 -33.39 -14.98 -43.74
CA VAL A 667 -33.71 -14.30 -42.48
C VAL A 667 -32.42 -13.78 -41.85
N TYR A 668 -32.15 -12.48 -41.97
CA TYR A 668 -31.16 -11.79 -41.15
C TYR A 668 -31.82 -11.39 -39.82
N GLU A 669 -31.46 -12.05 -38.72
CA GLU A 669 -31.88 -11.63 -37.38
C GLU A 669 -30.96 -10.52 -36.84
N LEU A 670 -31.57 -9.46 -36.30
CA LEU A 670 -30.83 -8.34 -35.73
C LEU A 670 -30.12 -8.80 -34.42
N PRO A 671 -28.81 -8.57 -34.25
CA PRO A 671 -28.09 -8.95 -33.04
C PRO A 671 -28.72 -8.37 -31.77
N GLU A 672 -28.81 -9.17 -30.71
CA GLU A 672 -29.57 -8.83 -29.49
C GLU A 672 -29.10 -7.52 -28.83
N LYS A 673 -27.80 -7.19 -28.90
CA LYS A 673 -27.24 -5.92 -28.41
C LYS A 673 -27.80 -4.71 -29.17
N GLN A 674 -27.81 -4.76 -30.51
CA GLN A 674 -28.36 -3.67 -31.32
C GLN A 674 -29.86 -3.51 -31.08
N ARG A 675 -30.59 -4.63 -30.89
CA ARG A 675 -32.00 -4.59 -30.52
C ARG A 675 -32.21 -3.87 -29.19
N ARG A 676 -31.43 -4.18 -28.15
CA ARG A 676 -31.53 -3.48 -26.84
C ARG A 676 -31.26 -1.98 -26.96
N THR A 677 -30.19 -1.60 -27.65
CA THR A 677 -29.84 -0.18 -27.86
C THR A 677 -30.94 0.57 -28.62
N ILE A 678 -31.51 -0.05 -29.66
CA ILE A 678 -32.62 0.55 -30.42
C ILE A 678 -33.85 0.71 -29.52
N THR A 679 -34.18 -0.30 -28.70
CA THR A 679 -35.31 -0.21 -27.76
C THR A 679 -35.10 0.90 -26.73
N GLU A 680 -33.90 1.03 -26.15
CA GLU A 680 -33.56 2.09 -25.20
C GLU A 680 -33.71 3.49 -25.83
N ILE A 681 -33.15 3.69 -27.03
CA ILE A 681 -33.30 4.96 -27.78
C ILE A 681 -34.77 5.26 -28.08
N LEU A 682 -35.55 4.25 -28.48
CA LEU A 682 -36.99 4.42 -28.76
C LEU A 682 -37.76 4.77 -27.48
N THR A 683 -37.45 4.15 -26.34
CA THR A 683 -38.09 4.50 -25.06
C THR A 683 -37.74 5.92 -24.63
N GLN A 684 -36.49 6.34 -24.83
CA GLN A 684 -36.07 7.70 -24.54
C GLN A 684 -36.77 8.73 -25.44
N LEU A 685 -36.82 8.48 -26.75
CA LEU A 685 -37.53 9.34 -27.70
C LEU A 685 -39.04 9.40 -27.41
N SER A 686 -39.66 8.28 -27.03
CA SER A 686 -41.07 8.26 -26.65
C SER A 686 -41.33 9.11 -25.40
N SER A 687 -40.44 9.05 -24.40
CA SER A 687 -40.54 9.88 -23.20
C SER A 687 -40.39 11.37 -23.50
N GLU A 688 -39.50 11.73 -24.44
CA GLU A 688 -39.28 13.10 -24.87
C GLU A 688 -40.48 13.64 -25.67
N ILE A 689 -41.07 12.81 -26.55
CA ILE A 689 -42.30 13.16 -27.27
C ILE A 689 -43.46 13.38 -26.29
N ASP A 690 -43.65 12.52 -25.29
CA ASP A 690 -44.70 12.69 -24.28
C ASP A 690 -44.52 13.98 -23.48
N ARG A 691 -43.27 14.31 -23.14
CA ARG A 691 -42.93 15.58 -22.50
C ARG A 691 -43.29 16.76 -23.39
N GLN A 692 -42.90 16.74 -24.65
CA GLN A 692 -43.22 17.80 -25.62
C GLN A 692 -44.73 17.94 -25.86
N ILE A 693 -45.47 16.83 -25.94
CA ILE A 693 -46.95 16.85 -26.03
C ILE A 693 -47.55 17.49 -24.78
N THR A 694 -47.01 17.18 -23.60
CA THR A 694 -47.47 17.75 -22.33
C THR A 694 -47.18 19.25 -22.28
N ASP A 695 -46.02 19.69 -22.75
CA ASP A 695 -45.63 21.09 -22.85
C ASP A 695 -46.48 21.84 -23.87
N VAL A 696 -46.77 21.27 -25.04
CA VAL A 696 -47.69 21.85 -26.04
C VAL A 696 -49.11 21.98 -25.48
N LYS A 697 -49.62 20.94 -24.79
CA LYS A 697 -50.94 21.01 -24.12
C LYS A 697 -50.96 22.10 -23.05
N ARG A 698 -49.87 22.26 -22.29
CA ARG A 698 -49.72 23.32 -21.28
C ARG A 698 -49.70 24.70 -21.94
N ILE A 699 -48.97 24.86 -23.04
CA ILE A 699 -48.90 26.10 -23.82
C ILE A 699 -50.26 26.47 -24.41
N ASN A 700 -50.97 25.53 -25.05
CA ASN A 700 -52.33 25.77 -25.57
C ASN A 700 -53.29 26.21 -24.46
N LYS A 701 -53.19 25.60 -23.27
CA LYS A 701 -54.00 25.98 -22.10
C LYS A 701 -53.68 27.38 -21.57
N ILE A 702 -52.43 27.84 -21.71
CA ILE A 702 -51.99 29.19 -21.31
C ILE A 702 -52.40 30.23 -22.37
N ILE A 703 -52.35 29.88 -23.65
CA ILE A 703 -52.67 30.77 -24.78
C ILE A 703 -54.19 30.88 -25.01
N GLY A 704 -55.00 29.96 -24.47
CA GLY A 704 -56.46 30.04 -24.51
C GLY A 704 -57.05 29.75 -25.90
N LEU A 705 -56.44 28.81 -26.64
CA LEU A 705 -57.01 28.19 -27.84
C LEU A 705 -57.69 26.87 -27.50
#